data_AF-A0A0A2XJE1-F1
#
_entry.id   AF-A0A0A2XJE1-F1
#
_cell.length_a   1.000
_cell.length_b   1.000
_cell.length_c   1.000
_cell.angle_alpha   90.00
_cell.angle_beta   90.00
_cell.angle_gamma   90.00
#
_symmetry.space_group_name_H-M   'P 1'
#
loop_
_entity.id
_entity.type
_entity.pdbx_description
1 polymer ?
#
loop_
_entity_poly.entity_id
_entity_poly.type
_entity_poly.pdbx_seq_one_letter_code
_entity_poly.pdbx_strand_id
1 'polypeptide(L)'
;MMSETVNTVIKREPYTNVDYNKTFEQCSSFVGRLPWVEFLDEDNAVLLEDGKSVGAVFDVKPIGTEGRSVAYLNQLRTQIKDALQDSFEERDSHPWVVQFYCQDDDVAEDYREALARYIQPNAQGSAFSEAWLNLMGKHLRDIASPEGLFIDTKITNTPWRGQLRRTRMVIYRYVNPKGKEKEELLEPLEALNNACERVLNALQGAGVRLERLNGKQVYQWLLRWFNPAPTIMPAADFYQSMQYYKDSDEPDDLMIWEDFAESLFVQSPVSKGDYWYFDEKPHEVIVVDALRKAPGVGLLTGEMQRGDNCNALFDLLPQGTIMVMTIVVYPQDLLEQHILNIMDKAKGDNTESRYAKQDCMTVQQYLKDKHKMYRSSLAFYVRGDDDDDLSKKSRKLRAILLGNGLVPVREGDEIAPLNSYLRWLPMVFNPQDDRKNLYTKFNFVQHIANLLPIFGRSTGTGHPGISFFNRGGAPLDFDPLSKKDRTKNAHLLMLGPTGAGKSATLNGKIAQLMAVYRPRLFVIEAGNSFGLMADYAASLGLSVNKVTLKPGSGVTLPLFADCHKLIEDNSITDRLSEGAIEVEENNEQDDGDDQRDILGEMEITAQLMITGGEIKEAEKLSRADKAIIRKAIMMAAEVTYQAKRQTLTSDIRDALYQLSRDESLPETKRERIFDMAESLGMFCQPGSFEAELFNREGEAWPDADITLVDLATFAREGYEAQLAIAYISLINHINSLGEKYQYSGRPIVNITDEAHIITVNPLLARFLTKGSKMWRKLGIWLWLATQNMKDFPNDAKKLINMLEWWELLCGVDDYEIGEICRFKPLTEEQKSLIRSARKEDKKYTEGVVLSDSIEALFRVVPPSLYLALAMTEPEEKAARMQLMRKHNCSELEAAFLIAKQLDKARGIKEDEGESE
;
A
#
# COMPACT_ATOMS: atom_id res chain seq x y z
N MET A 1 -43.66 40.42 -74.83
CA MET A 1 -42.94 39.23 -75.35
C MET A 1 -41.77 39.03 -74.41
N MET A 2 -41.81 38.21 -73.35
CA MET A 2 -42.03 36.75 -73.29
C MET A 2 -41.25 35.97 -74.35
N SER A 3 -40.57 34.90 -73.90
CA SER A 3 -39.60 33.97 -74.55
C SER A 3 -38.14 34.44 -74.43
N GLU A 4 -37.16 33.70 -73.91
CA GLU A 4 -37.04 32.26 -73.59
C GLU A 4 -35.67 32.11 -72.87
N THR A 5 -35.62 31.44 -71.72
CA THR A 5 -34.52 30.53 -71.32
C THR A 5 -34.85 29.92 -69.95
N VAL A 6 -35.83 29.03 -69.96
CA VAL A 6 -35.96 27.97 -68.94
C VAL A 6 -35.53 26.67 -69.62
N ASN A 7 -34.82 25.83 -68.87
CA ASN A 7 -34.35 24.47 -69.16
C ASN A 7 -32.88 24.30 -69.61
N THR A 8 -31.96 24.49 -68.69
CA THR A 8 -30.94 23.46 -68.47
C THR A 8 -31.55 22.40 -67.55
N VAL A 9 -32.19 21.40 -68.15
CA VAL A 9 -32.51 20.15 -67.44
C VAL A 9 -31.17 19.53 -67.04
N ILE A 10 -30.80 19.65 -65.76
CA ILE A 10 -29.75 18.79 -65.18
C ILE A 10 -30.32 17.38 -65.30
N LYS A 11 -29.86 16.62 -66.31
CA LYS A 11 -30.14 15.19 -66.41
C LYS A 11 -29.63 14.58 -65.10
N ARG A 12 -30.54 14.11 -64.23
CA ARG A 12 -30.16 13.19 -63.16
C ARG A 12 -29.41 12.05 -63.82
N GLU A 13 -28.17 11.81 -63.42
CA GLU A 13 -27.47 10.60 -63.82
C GLU A 13 -28.37 9.41 -63.40
N PRO A 14 -28.60 8.44 -64.30
CA PRO A 14 -29.46 7.31 -63.97
C PRO A 14 -28.78 6.52 -62.87
N TYR A 15 -29.38 6.52 -61.66
CA TYR A 15 -28.99 5.64 -60.57
C TYR A 15 -29.07 4.19 -61.07
N THR A 16 -27.90 3.60 -61.35
CA THR A 16 -27.83 2.30 -62.02
C THR A 16 -28.02 1.16 -61.02
N ASN A 17 -28.33 -0.04 -61.51
CA ASN A 17 -28.30 -1.24 -60.65
C ASN A 17 -26.91 -1.47 -60.03
N VAL A 18 -25.84 -0.97 -60.65
CA VAL A 18 -24.49 -1.02 -60.07
C VAL A 18 -24.39 -0.07 -58.88
N ASP A 19 -24.93 1.15 -58.98
CA ASP A 19 -24.95 2.11 -57.88
C ASP A 19 -25.88 1.66 -56.75
N TYR A 20 -27.01 1.03 -57.08
CA TYR A 20 -27.87 0.36 -56.11
C TYR A 20 -27.14 -0.78 -55.40
N ASN A 21 -26.49 -1.68 -56.13
CA ASN A 21 -25.75 -2.79 -55.53
C ASN A 21 -24.58 -2.30 -54.66
N LYS A 22 -23.91 -1.20 -55.04
CA LYS A 22 -22.89 -0.55 -54.20
C LYS A 22 -23.43 -0.01 -52.88
N THR A 23 -24.71 0.33 -52.77
CA THR A 23 -25.30 0.71 -51.48
C THR A 23 -25.46 -0.45 -50.50
N PHE A 24 -25.36 -1.71 -50.98
CA PHE A 24 -25.33 -2.91 -50.13
C PHE A 24 -23.92 -3.44 -49.90
N GLU A 25 -22.89 -2.85 -50.52
CA GLU A 25 -21.50 -3.23 -50.26
C GLU A 25 -21.11 -2.77 -48.86
N GLN A 26 -20.68 -3.72 -48.03
CA GLN A 26 -20.23 -3.43 -46.68
C GLN A 26 -18.97 -2.57 -46.74
N CYS A 27 -19.03 -1.37 -46.15
CA CYS A 27 -17.88 -0.48 -46.07
C CYS A 27 -16.79 -1.13 -45.19
N SER A 28 -15.52 -0.82 -45.49
CA SER A 28 -14.40 -1.28 -44.65
C SER A 28 -14.55 -0.72 -43.24
N SER A 29 -14.93 -1.59 -42.29
CA SER A 29 -15.06 -1.23 -40.87
C SER A 29 -13.76 -1.50 -40.11
N PHE A 30 -13.46 -0.65 -39.13
CA PHE A 30 -12.41 -0.93 -38.15
C PHE A 30 -12.78 -2.17 -37.31
N VAL A 31 -14.03 -2.22 -36.84
CA VAL A 31 -14.55 -3.29 -35.98
C VAL A 31 -14.48 -4.64 -36.67
N GLY A 32 -14.83 -4.70 -37.97
CA GLY A 32 -14.75 -5.93 -38.76
C GLY A 32 -13.33 -6.47 -39.01
N ARG A 33 -12.29 -5.79 -38.51
CA ARG A 33 -10.89 -6.26 -38.53
C ARG A 33 -10.39 -6.72 -37.15
N LEU A 34 -11.24 -6.64 -36.13
CA LEU A 34 -10.92 -7.08 -34.78
C LEU A 34 -11.29 -8.56 -34.62
N PRO A 35 -10.49 -9.34 -33.88
CA PRO A 35 -10.69 -10.77 -33.77
C PRO A 35 -11.68 -11.17 -32.67
N TRP A 36 -12.14 -10.25 -31.83
CA TRP A 36 -12.92 -10.59 -30.63
C TRP A 36 -14.39 -10.84 -30.97
N VAL A 37 -14.84 -12.08 -30.87
CA VAL A 37 -16.24 -12.45 -31.14
C VAL A 37 -17.07 -12.38 -29.87
N GLU A 38 -16.59 -13.04 -28.82
CA GLU A 38 -17.34 -13.20 -27.58
C GLU A 38 -16.38 -13.41 -26.41
N PHE A 39 -16.77 -12.97 -25.21
CA PHE A 39 -16.10 -13.36 -23.97
C PHE A 39 -16.83 -14.54 -23.33
N LEU A 40 -16.12 -15.65 -23.13
CA LEU A 40 -16.57 -16.88 -22.47
C LEU A 40 -16.43 -16.70 -20.95
N ASP A 41 -17.51 -16.31 -20.28
CA ASP A 41 -17.50 -15.96 -18.85
C ASP A 41 -17.19 -17.16 -17.92
N GLU A 42 -17.70 -18.35 -18.25
CA GLU A 42 -17.42 -19.58 -17.48
C GLU A 42 -15.91 -19.90 -17.44
N ASP A 43 -15.22 -19.62 -18.54
CA ASP A 43 -13.80 -19.94 -18.72
C ASP A 43 -12.87 -18.74 -18.55
N ASN A 44 -13.41 -17.53 -18.41
CA ASN A 44 -12.68 -16.25 -18.46
C ASN A 44 -11.73 -16.17 -19.67
N ALA A 45 -12.26 -16.43 -20.87
CA ALA A 45 -11.49 -16.46 -22.12
C ALA A 45 -12.19 -15.64 -23.22
N VAL A 46 -11.43 -15.06 -24.14
CA VAL A 46 -11.96 -14.39 -25.34
C VAL A 46 -11.94 -15.38 -26.49
N LEU A 47 -13.08 -15.59 -27.14
CA LEU A 47 -13.21 -16.36 -28.39
C LEU A 47 -12.84 -15.48 -29.58
N LEU A 48 -12.02 -16.03 -30.48
CA LEU A 48 -11.53 -15.33 -31.67
C LEU A 48 -12.39 -15.62 -32.93
N GLU A 49 -12.11 -14.90 -34.01
CA GLU A 49 -12.92 -14.82 -35.24
C GLU A 49 -13.03 -16.14 -36.03
N ASP A 50 -12.14 -17.09 -35.77
CA ASP A 50 -12.19 -18.42 -36.37
C ASP A 50 -13.15 -19.39 -35.64
N GLY A 51 -13.77 -18.92 -34.55
CA GLY A 51 -14.72 -19.68 -33.73
C GLY A 51 -14.09 -20.84 -32.95
N LYS A 52 -12.76 -20.89 -32.84
CA LYS A 52 -12.03 -21.98 -32.15
C LYS A 52 -10.88 -21.48 -31.28
N SER A 53 -10.15 -20.49 -31.77
CA SER A 53 -9.01 -19.92 -31.09
C SER A 53 -9.47 -19.09 -29.90
N VAL A 54 -8.69 -19.11 -28.84
CA VAL A 54 -9.02 -18.43 -27.58
C VAL A 54 -7.82 -17.71 -27.00
N GLY A 55 -8.10 -16.66 -26.23
CA GLY A 55 -7.09 -15.91 -25.47
C GLY A 55 -7.53 -15.61 -24.04
N ALA A 56 -6.56 -15.42 -23.17
CA ALA A 56 -6.76 -15.01 -21.78
C ALA A 56 -6.04 -13.69 -21.49
N VAL A 57 -6.63 -12.87 -20.62
CA VAL A 57 -6.06 -11.59 -20.18
C VAL A 57 -5.83 -11.63 -18.67
N PHE A 58 -4.69 -11.12 -18.22
CA PHE A 58 -4.30 -11.06 -16.81
C PHE A 58 -3.94 -9.63 -16.41
N ASP A 59 -4.34 -9.19 -15.22
CA ASP A 59 -3.70 -8.07 -14.52
C ASP A 59 -2.38 -8.57 -13.92
N VAL A 60 -1.32 -7.78 -14.06
CA VAL A 60 0.00 -8.09 -13.56
C VAL A 60 0.35 -7.10 -12.45
N LYS A 61 0.50 -7.59 -11.23
CA LYS A 61 1.05 -6.78 -10.14
C LYS A 61 2.57 -6.70 -10.28
N PRO A 62 3.13 -5.51 -10.47
CA PRO A 62 4.56 -5.37 -10.67
C PRO A 62 5.33 -5.64 -9.39
N ILE A 63 6.60 -6.03 -9.54
CA ILE A 63 7.53 -6.17 -8.43
C ILE A 63 8.14 -4.80 -8.13
N GLY A 64 8.11 -4.39 -6.86
CA GLY A 64 8.70 -3.14 -6.38
C GLY A 64 10.22 -3.11 -6.57
N THR A 65 10.68 -2.21 -7.43
CA THR A 65 12.11 -2.00 -7.73
C THR A 65 12.73 -0.85 -6.94
N GLU A 66 11.91 -0.07 -6.23
CA GLU A 66 12.35 1.12 -5.50
C GLU A 66 13.35 0.75 -4.41
N GLY A 67 14.50 1.44 -4.38
CA GLY A 67 15.53 1.23 -3.36
C GLY A 67 16.23 -0.13 -3.39
N ARG A 68 15.93 -1.00 -4.37
CA ARG A 68 16.53 -2.33 -4.51
C ARG A 68 17.91 -2.27 -5.18
N SER A 69 18.77 -3.23 -4.83
CA SER A 69 20.12 -3.32 -5.38
C SER A 69 20.12 -3.89 -6.82
N VAL A 70 21.12 -3.52 -7.62
CA VAL A 70 21.29 -4.04 -8.99
C VAL A 70 21.48 -5.57 -8.99
N ALA A 71 22.14 -6.12 -7.97
CA ALA A 71 22.34 -7.56 -7.82
C ALA A 71 21.00 -8.30 -7.64
N TYR A 72 20.14 -7.78 -6.76
CA TYR A 72 18.80 -8.32 -6.53
C TYR A 72 17.96 -8.30 -7.81
N LEU A 73 17.93 -7.17 -8.52
CA LEU A 73 17.19 -7.04 -9.78
C LEU A 73 17.71 -8.03 -10.86
N ASN A 74 19.03 -8.24 -10.94
CA ASN A 74 19.62 -9.19 -11.87
C ASN A 74 19.24 -10.65 -11.57
N GLN A 75 19.15 -11.02 -10.29
CA GLN A 75 18.71 -12.35 -9.86
C GLN A 75 17.24 -12.56 -10.22
N LEU A 76 16.38 -11.61 -9.87
CA LEU A 76 14.95 -11.65 -10.16
C LEU A 76 14.68 -11.76 -11.67
N ARG A 77 15.41 -10.98 -12.45
CA ARG A 77 15.39 -11.05 -13.92
C ARG A 77 15.75 -12.42 -14.46
N THR A 78 16.71 -13.12 -13.85
CA THR A 78 17.06 -14.48 -14.26
C THR A 78 15.88 -15.43 -14.02
N GLN A 79 15.21 -15.32 -12.87
CA GLN A 79 14.01 -16.12 -12.56
C GLN A 79 12.86 -15.84 -13.52
N ILE A 80 12.57 -14.56 -13.84
CA ILE A 80 11.54 -14.19 -14.81
C ILE A 80 11.89 -14.71 -16.21
N LYS A 81 13.15 -14.58 -16.62
CA LYS A 81 13.63 -15.13 -17.90
C LYS A 81 13.41 -16.65 -17.96
N ASP A 82 13.81 -17.40 -16.93
CA ASP A 82 13.63 -18.84 -16.87
C ASP A 82 12.14 -19.22 -16.89
N ALA A 83 11.30 -18.53 -16.11
CA ALA A 83 9.86 -18.71 -16.10
C ALA A 83 9.25 -18.57 -17.50
N LEU A 84 9.62 -17.54 -18.27
CA LEU A 84 9.11 -17.35 -19.63
C LEU A 84 9.60 -18.42 -20.61
N GLN A 85 10.86 -18.87 -20.47
CA GLN A 85 11.44 -19.88 -21.37
C GLN A 85 10.80 -21.27 -21.19
N ASP A 86 10.33 -21.58 -19.98
CA ASP A 86 9.91 -22.94 -19.61
C ASP A 86 8.38 -23.12 -19.58
N SER A 87 7.62 -22.02 -19.66
CA SER A 87 6.16 -22.08 -19.50
C SER A 87 5.37 -22.41 -20.78
N PHE A 88 5.95 -22.16 -21.95
CA PHE A 88 5.24 -22.33 -23.23
C PHE A 88 5.82 -23.47 -24.07
N GLU A 89 4.93 -24.23 -24.70
CA GLU A 89 5.33 -25.24 -25.67
C GLU A 89 5.85 -24.58 -26.95
N GLU A 90 7.03 -25.01 -27.40
CA GLU A 90 7.62 -24.57 -28.66
C GLU A 90 6.98 -25.32 -29.83
N ARG A 91 6.41 -24.59 -30.79
CA ARG A 91 5.73 -25.16 -31.97
C ARG A 91 6.22 -24.55 -33.26
N ASP A 92 6.37 -25.38 -34.29
CA ASP A 92 6.84 -24.99 -35.62
C ASP A 92 5.82 -24.12 -36.37
N SER A 93 4.54 -24.33 -36.11
CA SER A 93 3.44 -23.56 -36.70
C SER A 93 2.45 -23.15 -35.62
N HIS A 94 1.77 -22.03 -35.84
CA HIS A 94 0.76 -21.49 -34.93
C HIS A 94 1.29 -21.38 -33.48
N PRO A 95 2.41 -20.67 -33.26
CA PRO A 95 3.04 -20.59 -31.94
C PRO A 95 2.21 -19.77 -30.95
N TRP A 96 2.49 -19.97 -29.66
CA TRP A 96 1.97 -19.11 -28.59
C TRP A 96 2.43 -17.67 -28.75
N VAL A 97 1.50 -16.74 -28.55
CA VAL A 97 1.79 -15.30 -28.50
C VAL A 97 1.46 -14.77 -27.11
N VAL A 98 2.38 -13.97 -26.59
CA VAL A 98 2.23 -13.28 -25.31
C VAL A 98 2.42 -11.79 -25.54
N GLN A 99 1.42 -11.00 -25.19
CA GLN A 99 1.48 -9.54 -25.28
C GLN A 99 1.45 -8.93 -23.89
N PHE A 100 2.30 -7.96 -23.63
CA PHE A 100 2.26 -7.15 -22.42
C PHE A 100 1.87 -5.73 -22.78
N TYR A 101 0.84 -5.21 -22.11
CA TYR A 101 0.38 -3.84 -22.22
C TYR A 101 0.67 -3.08 -20.93
N CYS A 102 1.17 -1.86 -21.03
CA CYS A 102 1.40 -0.98 -19.88
C CYS A 102 0.91 0.43 -20.18
N GLN A 103 0.11 0.98 -19.27
CA GLN A 103 -0.42 2.34 -19.35
C GLN A 103 -0.64 2.91 -17.94
N ASP A 104 -0.67 4.24 -17.83
CA ASP A 104 -1.02 4.95 -16.60
C ASP A 104 -2.49 5.41 -16.71
N ASP A 105 -3.35 4.88 -15.82
CA ASP A 105 -4.76 5.24 -15.68
C ASP A 105 -4.95 6.31 -14.57
N ASP A 106 -6.05 7.06 -14.61
CA ASP A 106 -6.40 8.01 -13.55
C ASP A 106 -6.84 7.25 -12.27
N VAL A 107 -6.36 7.67 -11.09
CA VAL A 107 -6.59 6.94 -9.81
C VAL A 107 -7.97 7.21 -9.23
N ALA A 108 -8.58 8.35 -9.55
CA ALA A 108 -9.49 9.03 -8.62
C ALA A 108 -10.79 8.29 -8.28
N GLU A 109 -11.58 7.87 -9.27
CA GLU A 109 -12.92 7.34 -8.97
C GLU A 109 -12.89 5.85 -8.59
N ASP A 110 -12.17 5.03 -9.36
CA ASP A 110 -12.02 3.59 -9.10
C ASP A 110 -11.50 3.33 -7.68
N TYR A 111 -10.58 4.16 -7.19
CA TYR A 111 -9.94 3.94 -5.90
C TYR A 111 -10.80 4.44 -4.72
N ARG A 112 -11.56 5.53 -4.88
CA ARG A 112 -12.52 5.98 -3.85
C ARG A 112 -13.54 4.89 -3.53
N GLU A 113 -14.05 4.19 -4.55
CA GLU A 113 -14.95 3.05 -4.35
C GLU A 113 -14.26 1.89 -3.63
N ALA A 114 -12.99 1.62 -3.94
CA ALA A 114 -12.21 0.60 -3.25
C ALA A 114 -12.06 0.92 -1.75
N LEU A 115 -11.80 2.20 -1.40
CA LEU A 115 -11.77 2.66 -0.01
C LEU A 115 -13.14 2.45 0.67
N ALA A 116 -14.23 2.87 0.02
CA ALA A 116 -15.59 2.77 0.58
C ALA A 116 -16.01 1.32 0.85
N ARG A 117 -15.68 0.38 -0.06
CA ARG A 117 -15.95 -1.06 0.11
C ARG A 117 -15.14 -1.71 1.23
N TYR A 118 -14.03 -1.11 1.63
CA TYR A 118 -13.13 -1.67 2.66
C TYR A 118 -13.48 -1.24 4.09
N ILE A 119 -14.33 -0.22 4.25
CA ILE A 119 -14.79 0.26 5.55
C ILE A 119 -15.48 -0.86 6.33
N GLN A 120 -15.07 -1.04 7.58
CA GLN A 120 -15.58 -2.10 8.44
C GLN A 120 -16.95 -1.75 9.03
N PRO A 121 -17.75 -2.75 9.44
CA PRO A 121 -19.12 -2.53 9.94
C PRO A 121 -19.24 -1.52 11.09
N ASN A 122 -18.23 -1.40 11.95
CA ASN A 122 -18.24 -0.47 13.08
C ASN A 122 -18.10 1.02 12.67
N ALA A 123 -17.54 1.28 11.49
CA ALA A 123 -17.27 2.63 10.98
C ALA A 123 -18.25 3.03 9.86
N GLN A 124 -18.88 2.06 9.21
CA GLN A 124 -19.78 2.26 8.09
C GLN A 124 -20.95 3.20 8.44
N GLY A 125 -21.20 4.19 7.58
CA GLY A 125 -22.27 5.18 7.76
C GLY A 125 -22.00 6.23 8.85
N SER A 126 -20.80 6.24 9.46
CA SER A 126 -20.44 7.33 10.37
C SER A 126 -20.12 8.61 9.60
N ALA A 127 -20.51 9.77 10.15
CA ALA A 127 -20.22 11.07 9.54
C ALA A 127 -18.70 11.30 9.37
N PHE A 128 -17.88 10.72 10.26
CA PHE A 128 -16.43 10.76 10.14
C PHE A 128 -15.91 9.97 8.94
N SER A 129 -16.40 8.75 8.72
CA SER A 129 -16.01 7.91 7.57
C SER A 129 -16.43 8.55 6.24
N GLU A 130 -17.63 9.11 6.16
CA GLU A 130 -18.09 9.83 4.96
C GLU A 130 -17.27 11.09 4.68
N ALA A 131 -16.98 11.89 5.71
CA ALA A 131 -16.11 13.06 5.56
C ALA A 131 -14.69 12.67 5.10
N TRP A 132 -14.15 11.57 5.62
CA TRP A 132 -12.86 11.03 5.18
C TRP A 132 -12.89 10.55 3.72
N LEU A 133 -13.92 9.81 3.31
CA LEU A 133 -14.10 9.36 1.92
C LEU A 133 -14.21 10.53 0.94
N ASN A 134 -14.97 11.58 1.31
CA ASN A 134 -15.14 12.78 0.49
C ASN A 134 -13.81 13.54 0.36
N LEU A 135 -13.09 13.73 1.47
CA LEU A 135 -11.79 14.39 1.47
C LEU A 135 -10.76 13.61 0.65
N MET A 136 -10.70 12.29 0.82
CA MET A 136 -9.80 11.44 0.05
C MET A 136 -10.17 11.41 -1.43
N GLY A 137 -11.46 11.31 -1.76
CA GLY A 137 -11.95 11.40 -3.14
C GLY A 137 -11.56 12.72 -3.82
N LYS A 138 -11.73 13.84 -3.11
CA LYS A 138 -11.26 15.16 -3.56
C LYS A 138 -9.74 15.17 -3.76
N HIS A 139 -8.99 14.73 -2.74
CA HIS A 139 -7.53 14.68 -2.80
C HIS A 139 -7.02 13.84 -3.99
N LEU A 140 -7.61 12.67 -4.24
CA LEU A 140 -7.24 11.79 -5.36
C LEU A 140 -7.50 12.45 -6.72
N ARG A 141 -8.59 13.21 -6.87
CA ARG A 141 -8.86 14.02 -8.08
C ARG A 141 -7.84 15.14 -8.23
N ASP A 142 -7.56 15.85 -7.14
CA ASP A 142 -6.65 17.00 -7.13
C ASP A 142 -5.22 16.60 -7.53
N ILE A 143 -4.73 15.47 -7.00
CA ILE A 143 -3.38 14.98 -7.32
C ILE A 143 -3.28 14.32 -8.69
N ALA A 144 -4.39 13.89 -9.30
CA ALA A 144 -4.42 13.27 -10.62
C ALA A 144 -4.33 14.29 -11.78
N SER A 145 -4.24 15.58 -11.47
CA SER A 145 -4.05 16.65 -12.46
C SER A 145 -2.88 16.35 -13.42
N PRO A 146 -3.00 16.66 -14.73
CA PRO A 146 -1.93 16.46 -15.71
C PRO A 146 -0.60 17.11 -15.35
N GLU A 147 -0.63 18.28 -14.69
CA GLU A 147 0.58 19.00 -14.24
C GLU A 147 1.22 18.38 -12.99
N GLY A 148 0.51 17.47 -12.32
CA GLY A 148 0.88 16.90 -11.03
C GLY A 148 0.76 17.88 -9.88
N LEU A 149 0.99 17.39 -8.66
CA LEU A 149 0.92 18.19 -7.44
C LEU A 149 2.22 18.97 -7.19
N PHE A 150 3.36 18.38 -7.55
CA PHE A 150 4.68 19.01 -7.42
C PHE A 150 5.70 18.32 -8.32
N ILE A 151 6.82 18.99 -8.60
CA ILE A 151 8.00 18.34 -9.20
C ILE A 151 8.85 17.77 -8.07
N ASP A 152 9.13 16.47 -8.09
CA ASP A 152 10.04 15.82 -7.14
C ASP A 152 11.48 16.12 -7.57
N THR A 153 12.15 17.03 -6.87
CA THR A 153 13.50 17.49 -7.24
C THR A 153 14.61 16.69 -6.57
N LYS A 154 14.24 15.78 -5.66
CA LYS A 154 15.19 15.03 -4.83
C LYS A 154 15.52 13.65 -5.39
N ILE A 155 14.56 13.01 -6.07
CA ILE A 155 14.72 11.64 -6.56
C ILE A 155 14.49 11.59 -8.07
N THR A 156 13.27 11.89 -8.51
CA THR A 156 12.85 11.56 -9.89
C THR A 156 13.12 12.67 -10.90
N ASN A 157 13.13 13.92 -10.44
CA ASN A 157 13.14 15.14 -11.27
C ASN A 157 12.00 15.15 -12.31
N THR A 158 10.84 14.62 -11.93
CA THR A 158 9.62 14.57 -12.74
C THR A 158 8.43 15.14 -11.97
N PRO A 159 7.37 15.60 -12.65
CA PRO A 159 6.09 15.86 -12.01
C PRO A 159 5.59 14.60 -11.30
N TRP A 160 5.23 14.74 -10.03
CA TRP A 160 4.58 13.70 -9.24
C TRP A 160 3.08 13.96 -9.26
N ARG A 161 2.30 12.94 -9.63
CA ARG A 161 0.84 12.99 -9.76
C ARG A 161 0.23 11.66 -9.36
N GLY A 162 -1.01 11.65 -8.87
CA GLY A 162 -1.76 10.43 -8.61
C GLY A 162 -2.11 9.73 -9.92
N GLN A 163 -1.53 8.55 -10.16
CA GLN A 163 -1.78 7.74 -11.35
C GLN A 163 -1.61 6.25 -11.02
N LEU A 164 -2.39 5.39 -11.66
CA LEU A 164 -2.32 3.94 -11.47
C LEU A 164 -1.70 3.29 -12.70
N ARG A 165 -0.46 2.85 -12.57
CA ARG A 165 0.20 2.07 -13.63
C ARG A 165 -0.39 0.67 -13.68
N ARG A 166 -1.10 0.35 -14.76
CA ARG A 166 -1.68 -0.98 -14.98
C ARG A 166 -0.90 -1.73 -16.04
N THR A 167 -0.51 -2.95 -15.68
CA THR A 167 0.14 -3.89 -16.59
C THR A 167 -0.80 -5.03 -16.87
N ARG A 168 -1.03 -5.33 -18.15
CA ARG A 168 -1.89 -6.44 -18.59
C ARG A 168 -1.07 -7.42 -19.42
N MET A 169 -1.26 -8.71 -19.20
CA MET A 169 -0.64 -9.77 -19.98
C MET A 169 -1.72 -10.53 -20.74
N VAL A 170 -1.57 -10.66 -22.05
CA VAL A 170 -2.49 -11.38 -22.93
C VAL A 170 -1.78 -12.60 -23.47
N ILE A 171 -2.36 -13.79 -23.29
CA ILE A 171 -1.85 -15.06 -23.80
C ILE A 171 -2.88 -15.61 -24.77
N TYR A 172 -2.48 -15.92 -26.00
CA TYR A 172 -3.38 -16.51 -26.98
C TYR A 172 -2.61 -17.36 -28.01
N ARG A 173 -3.36 -18.16 -28.74
CA ARG A 173 -2.85 -18.95 -29.87
C ARG A 173 -3.94 -19.10 -30.92
N TYR A 174 -3.59 -18.83 -32.18
CA TYR A 174 -4.42 -19.21 -33.32
C TYR A 174 -4.31 -20.71 -33.57
N VAL A 175 -5.42 -21.40 -33.82
CA VAL A 175 -5.46 -22.84 -34.13
C VAL A 175 -5.19 -23.05 -35.62
N ASN A 176 -4.57 -24.17 -35.98
CA ASN A 176 -4.37 -24.49 -37.39
C ASN A 176 -5.69 -24.99 -38.02
N PRO A 177 -6.31 -24.26 -38.95
CA PRO A 177 -7.58 -24.68 -39.56
C PRO A 177 -7.44 -25.94 -40.45
N LYS A 178 -6.21 -26.29 -40.85
CA LYS A 178 -5.89 -27.49 -41.65
C LYS A 178 -5.21 -28.59 -40.84
N GLY A 179 -5.02 -28.38 -39.53
CA GLY A 179 -4.46 -29.40 -38.65
C GLY A 179 -5.42 -30.59 -38.57
N LYS A 180 -4.88 -31.81 -38.57
CA LYS A 180 -5.71 -32.98 -38.23
C LYS A 180 -6.01 -32.89 -36.73
N GLU A 181 -7.25 -33.13 -36.31
CA GLU A 181 -7.63 -33.23 -34.88
C GLU A 181 -6.72 -34.18 -34.08
N LYS A 182 -6.05 -35.14 -34.75
CA LYS A 182 -5.08 -36.06 -34.13
C LYS A 182 -3.69 -35.48 -33.85
N GLU A 183 -3.35 -34.32 -34.42
CA GLU A 183 -2.07 -33.62 -34.18
C GLU A 183 -2.16 -32.65 -32.99
N GLU A 184 -3.37 -32.25 -32.59
CA GLU A 184 -3.61 -31.50 -31.36
C GLU A 184 -4.03 -32.46 -30.24
N LEU A 185 -3.21 -32.58 -29.20
CA LEU A 185 -3.46 -33.50 -28.07
C LEU A 185 -4.56 -33.01 -27.11
N LEU A 186 -4.92 -31.73 -27.18
CA LEU A 186 -5.80 -31.02 -26.27
C LEU A 186 -6.70 -30.07 -27.06
N GLU A 187 -7.92 -29.84 -26.58
CA GLU A 187 -8.79 -28.80 -27.09
C GLU A 187 -8.16 -27.40 -26.90
N PRO A 188 -8.44 -26.41 -27.77
CA PRO A 188 -7.79 -25.09 -27.72
C PRO A 188 -7.87 -24.40 -26.35
N LEU A 189 -9.03 -24.51 -25.69
CA LEU A 189 -9.26 -23.95 -24.36
C LEU A 189 -8.47 -24.66 -23.27
N GLU A 190 -8.40 -25.99 -23.33
CA GLU A 190 -7.59 -26.78 -22.38
C GLU A 190 -6.10 -26.50 -22.57
N ALA A 191 -5.65 -26.35 -23.82
CA ALA A 191 -4.28 -25.96 -24.14
C ALA A 191 -3.95 -24.54 -23.60
N LEU A 192 -4.89 -23.59 -23.70
CA LEU A 192 -4.76 -22.25 -23.13
C LEU A 192 -4.65 -22.31 -21.61
N ASN A 193 -5.57 -23.01 -20.94
CA ASN A 193 -5.56 -23.14 -19.48
C ASN A 193 -4.24 -23.77 -18.99
N ASN A 194 -3.77 -24.84 -19.64
CA ASN A 194 -2.49 -25.48 -19.33
C ASN A 194 -1.27 -24.56 -19.54
N ALA A 195 -1.29 -23.69 -20.56
CA ALA A 195 -0.22 -22.70 -20.75
C ALA A 195 -0.29 -21.61 -19.67
N CYS A 196 -1.50 -21.09 -19.39
CA CYS A 196 -1.74 -20.09 -18.36
C CYS A 196 -1.33 -20.56 -16.97
N GLU A 197 -1.70 -21.77 -16.56
CA GLU A 197 -1.32 -22.33 -15.25
C GLU A 197 0.20 -22.48 -15.10
N ARG A 198 0.90 -22.94 -16.15
CA ARG A 198 2.36 -23.05 -16.14
C ARG A 198 3.03 -21.69 -15.95
N VAL A 199 2.61 -20.69 -16.73
CA VAL A 199 3.12 -19.31 -16.62
C VAL A 199 2.83 -18.72 -15.26
N LEU A 200 1.60 -18.90 -14.77
CA LEU A 200 1.15 -18.38 -13.48
C LEU A 200 2.00 -18.94 -12.34
N ASN A 201 2.17 -20.25 -12.30
CA ASN A 201 2.98 -20.91 -11.28
C ASN A 201 4.46 -20.49 -11.36
N ALA A 202 5.01 -20.39 -12.57
CA ALA A 202 6.42 -20.01 -12.77
C ALA A 202 6.69 -18.55 -12.39
N LEU A 203 5.82 -17.62 -12.79
CA LEU A 203 5.94 -16.19 -12.48
C LEU A 203 5.62 -15.89 -11.01
N GLN A 204 4.66 -16.60 -10.40
CA GLN A 204 4.39 -16.49 -8.97
C GLN A 204 5.57 -16.96 -8.14
N GLY A 205 6.26 -18.03 -8.55
CA GLY A 205 7.53 -18.46 -7.94
C GLY A 205 8.66 -17.44 -8.05
N ALA A 206 8.60 -16.55 -9.05
CA ALA A 206 9.50 -15.40 -9.22
C ALA A 206 8.97 -14.12 -8.53
N GLY A 207 7.90 -14.19 -7.75
CA GLY A 207 7.34 -13.05 -7.01
C GLY A 207 6.41 -12.12 -7.83
N VAL A 208 6.03 -12.51 -9.05
CA VAL A 208 5.09 -11.76 -9.89
C VAL A 208 3.69 -12.32 -9.69
N ARG A 209 2.74 -11.51 -9.22
CA ARG A 209 1.35 -11.94 -9.04
C ARG A 209 0.54 -11.63 -10.31
N LEU A 210 -0.15 -12.65 -10.81
CA LEU A 210 -1.06 -12.58 -11.94
C LEU A 210 -2.49 -12.86 -11.50
N GLU A 211 -3.44 -12.08 -12.01
CA GLU A 211 -4.88 -12.29 -11.77
C GLU A 211 -5.60 -12.34 -13.11
N ARG A 212 -6.29 -13.44 -13.41
CA ARG A 212 -7.04 -13.61 -14.66
C ARG A 212 -8.26 -12.68 -14.63
N LEU A 213 -8.42 -11.87 -15.67
CA LEU A 213 -9.51 -10.90 -15.77
C LEU A 213 -10.80 -11.55 -16.27
N ASN A 214 -11.93 -11.07 -15.76
CA ASN A 214 -13.26 -11.42 -16.24
C ASN A 214 -13.74 -10.50 -17.39
N GLY A 215 -14.89 -10.83 -17.98
CA GLY A 215 -15.45 -10.13 -19.13
C GLY A 215 -15.66 -8.64 -18.87
N LYS A 216 -16.21 -8.29 -17.71
CA LYS A 216 -16.39 -6.90 -17.28
C LYS A 216 -15.08 -6.12 -17.24
N GLN A 217 -14.01 -6.70 -16.69
CA GLN A 217 -12.71 -6.05 -16.58
C GLN A 217 -12.02 -5.88 -17.94
N VAL A 218 -12.10 -6.88 -18.81
CA VAL A 218 -11.55 -6.80 -20.17
C VAL A 218 -12.32 -5.78 -21.01
N TYR A 219 -13.65 -5.82 -20.96
CA TYR A 219 -14.52 -4.86 -21.63
C TYR A 219 -14.22 -3.43 -21.20
N GLN A 220 -14.16 -3.16 -19.90
CA GLN A 220 -13.88 -1.84 -19.34
C GLN A 220 -12.49 -1.30 -19.72
N TRP A 221 -11.50 -2.18 -19.88
CA TRP A 221 -10.18 -1.79 -20.39
C TRP A 221 -10.23 -1.36 -21.86
N LEU A 222 -10.83 -2.18 -22.73
CA LEU A 222 -10.91 -1.89 -24.16
C LEU A 222 -11.85 -0.70 -24.45
N LEU A 223 -12.94 -0.58 -23.71
CA LEU A 223 -13.88 0.54 -23.82
C LEU A 223 -13.18 1.90 -23.61
N ARG A 224 -12.33 2.01 -22.58
CA ARG A 224 -11.53 3.23 -22.32
C ARG A 224 -10.48 3.51 -23.39
N TRP A 225 -9.97 2.47 -24.06
CA TRP A 225 -9.02 2.63 -25.16
C TRP A 225 -9.71 3.29 -26.36
N PHE A 226 -10.87 2.77 -26.76
CA PHE A 226 -11.58 3.20 -27.97
C PHE A 226 -12.58 4.34 -27.77
N ASN A 227 -12.88 4.71 -26.53
CA ASN A 227 -13.70 5.88 -26.19
C ASN A 227 -12.90 6.81 -25.25
N PRO A 228 -11.78 7.38 -25.73
CA PRO A 228 -10.84 8.12 -24.89
C PRO A 228 -11.37 9.46 -24.36
N ALA A 229 -12.42 10.01 -24.97
CA ALA A 229 -12.98 11.32 -24.68
C ALA A 229 -14.48 11.34 -25.04
N PRO A 230 -15.31 10.52 -24.39
CA PRO A 230 -16.69 10.31 -24.79
C PRO A 230 -17.46 11.64 -24.76
N THR A 231 -18.23 11.91 -25.82
CA THR A 231 -18.95 13.20 -25.99
C THR A 231 -20.41 13.16 -25.56
N ILE A 232 -20.97 11.97 -25.36
CA ILE A 232 -22.39 11.77 -25.06
C ILE A 232 -22.73 12.20 -23.62
N MET A 233 -21.80 11.99 -22.69
CA MET A 233 -21.92 12.36 -21.28
C MET A 233 -20.52 12.52 -20.66
N PRO A 234 -20.39 13.09 -19.44
CA PRO A 234 -19.11 13.15 -18.75
C PRO A 234 -18.45 11.77 -18.66
N ALA A 235 -17.12 11.72 -18.81
CA ALA A 235 -16.41 10.44 -18.95
C ALA A 235 -16.63 9.48 -17.77
N ALA A 236 -16.71 10.00 -16.54
CA ALA A 236 -16.99 9.18 -15.36
C ALA A 236 -18.36 8.47 -15.47
N ASP A 237 -19.41 9.23 -15.78
CA ASP A 237 -20.77 8.71 -15.96
C ASP A 237 -20.85 7.74 -17.16
N PHE A 238 -20.10 8.03 -18.22
CA PHE A 238 -20.04 7.18 -19.42
C PHE A 238 -19.52 5.78 -19.11
N TYR A 239 -18.35 5.67 -18.47
CA TYR A 239 -17.77 4.36 -18.17
C TYR A 239 -18.56 3.58 -17.12
N GLN A 240 -19.28 4.26 -16.22
CA GLN A 240 -20.17 3.62 -15.27
C GLN A 240 -21.47 3.11 -15.92
N SER A 241 -22.01 3.84 -16.89
CA SER A 241 -23.25 3.50 -17.59
C SER A 241 -23.03 2.41 -18.64
N MET A 242 -21.91 2.47 -19.36
CA MET A 242 -21.53 1.49 -20.38
C MET A 242 -20.89 0.25 -19.72
N GLN A 243 -21.71 -0.60 -19.12
CA GLN A 243 -21.24 -1.85 -18.51
C GLN A 243 -21.29 -3.03 -19.48
N TYR A 244 -20.52 -4.06 -19.15
CA TYR A 244 -20.61 -5.35 -19.79
C TYR A 244 -21.90 -6.04 -19.35
N TYR A 245 -22.86 -6.16 -20.27
CA TYR A 245 -24.14 -6.83 -20.06
C TYR A 245 -24.18 -8.08 -20.94
N LYS A 246 -24.47 -9.24 -20.36
CA LYS A 246 -24.64 -10.48 -21.13
C LYS A 246 -25.92 -11.22 -20.75
N ASP A 247 -26.27 -11.21 -19.47
CA ASP A 247 -27.54 -11.71 -18.96
C ASP A 247 -28.06 -10.77 -17.87
N SER A 248 -29.27 -10.25 -18.06
CA SER A 248 -30.06 -9.73 -16.96
C SER A 248 -30.95 -10.85 -16.45
N ASP A 249 -30.88 -11.13 -15.14
CA ASP A 249 -31.82 -12.04 -14.47
C ASP A 249 -33.22 -11.40 -14.31
N GLU A 250 -33.41 -10.12 -14.67
CA GLU A 250 -34.68 -9.43 -14.60
C GLU A 250 -35.52 -9.67 -15.88
N PRO A 251 -36.75 -10.24 -15.76
CA PRO A 251 -37.58 -10.59 -16.91
C PRO A 251 -37.96 -9.44 -17.85
N ASP A 252 -37.86 -8.20 -17.38
CA ASP A 252 -38.26 -6.99 -18.09
C ASP A 252 -37.08 -6.30 -18.81
N ASP A 253 -35.85 -6.76 -18.62
CA ASP A 253 -34.68 -6.22 -19.31
C ASP A 253 -34.62 -6.72 -20.76
N LEU A 254 -34.24 -5.81 -21.66
CA LEU A 254 -34.03 -6.15 -23.07
C LEU A 254 -32.81 -7.06 -23.20
N MET A 255 -32.99 -8.26 -23.78
CA MET A 255 -31.86 -9.07 -24.24
C MET A 255 -31.16 -8.35 -25.40
N ILE A 256 -30.03 -7.73 -25.11
CA ILE A 256 -29.16 -7.09 -26.09
C ILE A 256 -28.14 -8.12 -26.57
N TRP A 257 -28.40 -8.75 -27.72
CA TRP A 257 -27.42 -9.59 -28.42
C TRP A 257 -26.49 -8.69 -29.24
N GLU A 258 -25.50 -8.10 -28.59
CA GLU A 258 -24.46 -7.30 -29.25
C GLU A 258 -23.18 -8.12 -29.46
N ASP A 259 -22.56 -7.95 -30.62
CA ASP A 259 -21.21 -8.46 -30.88
C ASP A 259 -20.22 -7.79 -29.89
N PHE A 260 -19.34 -8.59 -29.28
CA PHE A 260 -18.43 -8.08 -28.24
C PHE A 260 -17.53 -6.96 -28.77
N ALA A 261 -17.06 -7.05 -30.01
CA ALA A 261 -16.24 -6.00 -30.59
C ALA A 261 -17.06 -4.76 -30.93
N GLU A 262 -18.31 -4.90 -31.42
CA GLU A 262 -19.18 -3.76 -31.75
C GLU A 262 -19.54 -2.92 -30.51
N SER A 263 -19.88 -3.56 -29.40
CA SER A 263 -20.24 -2.88 -28.14
C SER A 263 -19.13 -1.96 -27.58
N LEU A 264 -17.87 -2.18 -27.97
CA LEU A 264 -16.73 -1.34 -27.57
C LEU A 264 -16.68 0.02 -28.27
N PHE A 265 -17.43 0.24 -29.37
CA PHE A 265 -17.36 1.45 -30.19
C PHE A 265 -18.67 2.21 -30.17
N VAL A 266 -18.83 3.10 -29.18
CA VAL A 266 -20.03 3.95 -29.11
C VAL A 266 -20.04 5.01 -30.21
N GLN A 267 -18.86 5.47 -30.63
CA GLN A 267 -18.67 6.27 -31.84
C GLN A 267 -17.88 5.50 -32.89
N SER A 268 -18.28 5.65 -34.16
CA SER A 268 -17.54 5.04 -35.26
C SER A 268 -16.15 5.67 -35.42
N PRO A 269 -15.07 4.88 -35.42
CA PRO A 269 -13.74 5.41 -35.62
C PRO A 269 -13.54 5.90 -37.05
N VAL A 270 -12.71 6.93 -37.21
CA VAL A 270 -12.42 7.56 -38.51
C VAL A 270 -10.93 7.44 -38.80
N SER A 271 -10.58 7.09 -40.04
CA SER A 271 -9.20 7.20 -40.53
C SER A 271 -9.04 8.45 -41.39
N LYS A 272 -8.03 9.27 -41.12
CA LYS A 272 -7.66 10.43 -41.96
C LYS A 272 -6.14 10.46 -42.12
N GLY A 273 -5.67 10.36 -43.36
CA GLY A 273 -4.23 10.22 -43.63
C GLY A 273 -3.68 8.97 -42.96
N ASP A 274 -2.68 9.15 -42.11
CA ASP A 274 -1.96 8.08 -41.41
C ASP A 274 -2.48 7.81 -39.99
N TYR A 275 -3.54 8.49 -39.55
CA TYR A 275 -4.05 8.43 -38.18
C TYR A 275 -5.45 7.81 -38.07
N TRP A 276 -5.66 7.10 -36.96
CA TRP A 276 -6.98 6.72 -36.46
C TRP A 276 -7.50 7.77 -35.48
N TYR A 277 -8.79 8.06 -35.54
CA TYR A 277 -9.48 8.99 -34.65
C TYR A 277 -10.53 8.21 -33.84
N PHE A 278 -10.43 8.30 -32.52
CA PHE A 278 -11.39 7.79 -31.55
C PHE A 278 -11.84 8.97 -30.69
N ASP A 279 -13.15 9.24 -30.62
CA ASP A 279 -13.72 10.46 -30.03
C ASP A 279 -13.01 11.74 -30.50
N GLU A 280 -12.79 11.87 -31.81
CA GLU A 280 -12.06 12.98 -32.45
C GLU A 280 -10.59 13.13 -32.02
N LYS A 281 -10.05 12.24 -31.18
CA LYS A 281 -8.64 12.25 -30.77
C LYS A 281 -7.78 11.47 -31.75
N PRO A 282 -6.77 12.08 -32.40
CA PRO A 282 -5.88 11.37 -33.31
C PRO A 282 -4.92 10.45 -32.55
N HIS A 283 -4.67 9.28 -33.13
CA HIS A 283 -3.78 8.26 -32.60
C HIS A 283 -2.72 7.83 -33.61
N GLU A 284 -1.52 7.59 -33.09
CA GLU A 284 -0.38 7.04 -33.82
C GLU A 284 0.18 5.83 -33.07
N VAL A 285 0.75 4.88 -33.81
CA VAL A 285 1.59 3.81 -33.25
C VAL A 285 3.05 4.03 -33.65
N ILE A 286 3.96 3.97 -32.68
CA ILE A 286 5.40 4.11 -32.89
C ILE A 286 6.05 2.76 -32.59
N VAL A 287 6.57 2.11 -33.62
CA VAL A 287 7.26 0.83 -33.50
C VAL A 287 8.74 1.06 -33.20
N VAL A 288 9.32 0.26 -32.30
CA VAL A 288 10.77 0.21 -32.07
C VAL A 288 11.39 -0.74 -33.08
N ASP A 289 12.20 -0.20 -33.97
CA ASP A 289 12.88 -0.96 -35.01
C ASP A 289 14.04 -1.79 -34.42
N ALA A 290 14.90 -1.19 -33.58
CA ALA A 290 16.09 -1.88 -33.08
C ALA A 290 16.48 -1.47 -31.67
N LEU A 291 17.28 -2.31 -31.02
CA LEU A 291 17.94 -2.01 -29.75
C LEU A 291 19.39 -1.61 -30.04
N ARG A 292 19.79 -0.39 -29.65
CA ARG A 292 21.17 0.11 -29.85
C ARG A 292 22.17 -0.56 -28.90
N LYS A 293 21.70 -0.98 -27.72
CA LYS A 293 22.48 -1.67 -26.68
C LYS A 293 21.57 -2.63 -25.92
N ALA A 294 22.16 -3.58 -25.20
CA ALA A 294 21.40 -4.44 -24.31
C ALA A 294 20.61 -3.61 -23.28
N PRO A 295 19.29 -3.83 -23.12
CA PRO A 295 18.48 -3.09 -22.17
C PRO A 295 18.87 -3.47 -20.73
N GLY A 296 18.87 -2.50 -19.82
CA GLY A 296 19.00 -2.76 -18.38
C GLY A 296 17.74 -3.39 -17.81
N VAL A 297 17.85 -4.04 -16.65
CA VAL A 297 16.69 -4.67 -15.98
C VAL A 297 15.66 -3.61 -15.62
N GLY A 298 14.41 -3.79 -16.06
CA GLY A 298 13.33 -2.86 -15.80
C GLY A 298 13.45 -1.54 -16.57
N LEU A 299 14.09 -1.52 -17.75
CA LEU A 299 14.39 -0.28 -18.50
C LEU A 299 13.18 0.64 -18.66
N LEU A 300 12.01 0.06 -18.92
CA LEU A 300 10.78 0.81 -19.19
C LEU A 300 10.10 1.30 -17.90
N THR A 301 9.82 0.39 -16.97
CA THR A 301 8.90 0.64 -15.84
C THR A 301 9.55 0.60 -14.47
N GLY A 302 10.77 0.06 -14.35
CA GLY A 302 11.52 -0.02 -13.10
C GLY A 302 12.32 1.24 -12.81
N GLU A 303 12.63 1.47 -11.53
CA GLU A 303 13.45 2.61 -11.12
C GLU A 303 14.92 2.38 -11.51
N MET A 304 15.43 3.25 -12.38
CA MET A 304 16.82 3.22 -12.81
C MET A 304 17.52 4.55 -12.55
N GLN A 305 18.78 4.48 -12.14
CA GLN A 305 19.64 5.64 -12.05
C GLN A 305 19.92 6.22 -13.45
N ARG A 306 19.56 7.48 -13.66
CA ARG A 306 19.80 8.27 -14.89
C ARG A 306 20.44 9.61 -14.50
N GLY A 307 21.77 9.66 -14.50
CA GLY A 307 22.51 10.82 -13.96
C GLY A 307 22.37 10.86 -12.44
N ASP A 308 21.98 12.01 -11.90
CA ASP A 308 21.72 12.18 -10.45
C ASP A 308 20.30 11.73 -10.04
N ASN A 309 19.41 11.50 -11.01
CA ASN A 309 18.01 11.16 -10.77
C ASN A 309 17.77 9.65 -10.84
N CYS A 310 16.76 9.16 -10.13
CA CYS A 310 16.26 7.79 -10.20
C CYS A 310 14.78 7.80 -10.57
N ASN A 311 14.42 7.29 -11.75
CA ASN A 311 13.03 7.29 -12.24
C ASN A 311 12.75 6.10 -13.16
N ALA A 312 11.48 5.82 -13.46
CA ALA A 312 11.10 4.90 -14.52
C ALA A 312 11.10 5.65 -15.86
N LEU A 313 11.45 4.99 -16.97
CA LEU A 313 11.40 5.64 -18.28
C LEU A 313 9.97 6.05 -18.63
N PHE A 314 9.01 5.23 -18.20
CA PHE A 314 7.59 5.42 -18.42
C PHE A 314 7.10 6.76 -17.85
N ASP A 315 7.68 7.24 -16.74
CA ASP A 315 7.32 8.52 -16.11
C ASP A 315 7.67 9.74 -16.99
N LEU A 316 8.58 9.57 -17.97
CA LEU A 316 9.01 10.63 -18.88
C LEU A 316 8.16 10.67 -20.17
N LEU A 317 7.41 9.60 -20.45
CA LEU A 317 6.65 9.46 -21.68
C LEU A 317 5.47 10.44 -21.69
N PRO A 318 4.98 10.84 -22.87
CA PRO A 318 3.75 11.63 -22.97
C PRO A 318 2.56 10.92 -22.31
N GLN A 319 1.65 11.70 -21.71
CA GLN A 319 0.40 11.15 -21.17
C GLN A 319 -0.44 10.49 -22.28
N GLY A 320 -1.17 9.43 -21.92
CA GLY A 320 -1.95 8.63 -22.86
C GLY A 320 -1.11 7.68 -23.70
N THR A 321 0.16 7.47 -23.35
CA THR A 321 1.00 6.46 -24.01
C THR A 321 0.64 5.06 -23.51
N ILE A 322 0.38 4.14 -24.44
CA ILE A 322 0.20 2.71 -24.14
C ILE A 322 1.37 1.95 -24.76
N MET A 323 2.16 1.27 -23.93
CA MET A 323 3.23 0.38 -24.40
C MET A 323 2.66 -1.00 -24.70
N VAL A 324 3.15 -1.64 -25.76
CA VAL A 324 2.90 -3.04 -26.08
C VAL A 324 4.20 -3.77 -26.42
N MET A 325 4.46 -4.88 -25.75
CA MET A 325 5.50 -5.85 -26.11
C MET A 325 4.82 -7.13 -26.59
N THR A 326 4.98 -7.49 -27.85
CA THR A 326 4.51 -8.77 -28.40
C THR A 326 5.66 -9.76 -28.46
N ILE A 327 5.47 -10.96 -27.92
CA ILE A 327 6.43 -12.06 -27.87
C ILE A 327 5.82 -13.26 -28.57
N VAL A 328 6.57 -13.86 -29.49
CA VAL A 328 6.21 -15.08 -30.19
C VAL A 328 7.20 -16.16 -29.81
N VAL A 329 6.69 -17.19 -29.13
CA VAL A 329 7.48 -18.35 -28.73
C VAL A 329 7.98 -19.05 -29.99
N TYR A 330 9.27 -19.38 -30.03
CA TYR A 330 9.92 -19.89 -31.23
C TYR A 330 10.75 -21.15 -30.92
N PRO A 331 10.65 -22.22 -31.73
CA PRO A 331 11.46 -23.44 -31.54
C PRO A 331 12.96 -23.18 -31.67
N GLN A 332 13.73 -23.62 -30.68
CA GLN A 332 15.17 -23.34 -30.64
C GLN A 332 15.98 -24.14 -31.68
N ASP A 333 15.51 -25.31 -32.09
CA ASP A 333 16.11 -26.11 -33.17
C ASP A 333 15.96 -25.43 -34.54
N LEU A 334 14.79 -24.85 -34.84
CA LEU A 334 14.59 -24.04 -36.04
C LEU A 334 15.44 -22.76 -36.01
N LEU A 335 15.69 -22.20 -34.82
CA LEU A 335 16.57 -21.05 -34.65
C LEU A 335 18.02 -21.42 -34.94
N GLU A 336 18.49 -22.55 -34.42
CA GLU A 336 19.84 -23.06 -34.71
C GLU A 336 20.04 -23.29 -36.21
N GLN A 337 19.06 -23.91 -36.88
CA GLN A 337 19.09 -24.07 -38.34
C GLN A 337 19.11 -22.73 -39.07
N HIS A 338 18.35 -21.74 -38.62
CA HIS A 338 18.36 -20.39 -39.18
C HIS A 338 19.74 -19.73 -39.04
N ILE A 339 20.37 -19.83 -37.86
CA ILE A 339 21.70 -19.29 -37.60
C ILE A 339 22.76 -20.00 -38.46
N LEU A 340 22.70 -21.33 -38.57
CA LEU A 340 23.58 -22.10 -39.44
C LEU A 340 23.44 -21.66 -40.91
N ASN A 341 22.22 -21.44 -41.39
CA ASN A 341 21.98 -20.92 -42.73
C ASN A 341 22.56 -19.52 -42.96
N ILE A 342 22.54 -18.64 -41.95
CA ILE A 342 23.19 -17.32 -42.03
C ILE A 342 24.72 -17.51 -42.09
N MET A 343 25.27 -18.35 -41.21
CA MET A 343 26.70 -18.66 -41.14
C MET A 343 27.23 -19.23 -42.47
N ASP A 344 26.46 -20.12 -43.11
CA ASP A 344 26.81 -20.73 -44.40
C ASP A 344 26.68 -19.78 -45.58
N LYS A 345 25.84 -18.74 -45.47
CA LYS A 345 25.68 -17.70 -46.49
C LYS A 345 26.70 -16.56 -46.36
N ALA A 346 27.32 -16.39 -45.18
CA ALA A 346 28.40 -15.44 -44.93
C ALA A 346 29.73 -15.90 -45.59
N LYS A 347 29.71 -16.17 -46.90
CA LYS A 347 30.84 -16.61 -47.72
C LYS A 347 31.49 -15.40 -48.39
N GLY A 348 32.37 -14.72 -47.66
CA GLY A 348 33.16 -13.60 -48.16
C GLY A 348 34.30 -13.24 -47.23
N ASP A 349 35.38 -12.69 -47.79
CA ASP A 349 36.52 -12.15 -47.02
C ASP A 349 36.31 -10.70 -46.56
N ASN A 350 35.15 -10.11 -46.88
CA ASN A 350 34.80 -8.79 -46.38
C ASN A 350 34.56 -8.82 -44.87
N THR A 351 34.75 -7.67 -44.23
CA THR A 351 34.61 -7.50 -42.78
C THR A 351 33.22 -7.88 -42.28
N GLU A 352 32.16 -7.54 -43.01
CA GLU A 352 30.78 -7.85 -42.63
C GLU A 352 30.51 -9.36 -42.56
N SER A 353 31.00 -10.15 -43.53
CA SER A 353 30.84 -11.61 -43.50
C SER A 353 31.63 -12.24 -42.36
N ARG A 354 32.82 -11.70 -42.05
CA ARG A 354 33.63 -12.16 -40.90
C ARG A 354 32.92 -11.90 -39.58
N TYR A 355 32.37 -10.69 -39.39
CA TYR A 355 31.63 -10.35 -38.18
C TYR A 355 30.33 -11.15 -38.06
N ALA A 356 29.54 -11.27 -39.13
CA ALA A 356 28.32 -12.07 -39.11
C ALA A 356 28.60 -13.54 -38.71
N LYS A 357 29.70 -14.12 -39.21
CA LYS A 357 30.13 -15.47 -38.84
C LYS A 357 30.56 -15.56 -37.37
N GLN A 358 31.32 -14.57 -36.89
CA GLN A 358 31.73 -14.49 -35.48
C GLN A 358 30.52 -14.35 -34.54
N ASP A 359 29.56 -13.49 -34.90
CA ASP A 359 28.32 -13.28 -34.14
C ASP A 359 27.49 -14.57 -34.09
N CYS A 360 27.36 -15.29 -35.22
CA CYS A 360 26.69 -16.60 -35.24
C CYS A 360 27.35 -17.59 -34.27
N MET A 361 28.68 -17.65 -34.22
CA MET A 361 29.41 -18.52 -33.28
C MET A 361 29.16 -18.11 -31.82
N THR A 362 29.15 -16.80 -31.53
CA THR A 362 28.84 -16.28 -30.19
C THR A 362 27.41 -16.61 -29.77
N VAL A 363 26.43 -16.43 -30.66
CA VAL A 363 25.03 -16.80 -30.37
C VAL A 363 24.89 -18.30 -30.12
N GLN A 364 25.58 -19.15 -30.89
CA GLN A 364 25.61 -20.60 -30.64
C GLN A 364 26.16 -20.96 -29.25
N GLN A 365 27.17 -20.23 -28.76
CA GLN A 365 27.67 -20.42 -27.39
C GLN A 365 26.60 -20.08 -26.35
N TYR A 366 25.86 -18.98 -26.54
CA TYR A 366 24.77 -18.62 -25.62
C TYR A 366 23.59 -19.60 -25.67
N LEU A 367 23.24 -20.12 -26.85
CA LEU A 367 22.21 -21.14 -26.98
C LEU A 367 22.59 -22.45 -26.26
N LYS A 368 23.88 -22.83 -26.33
CA LYS A 368 24.43 -23.97 -25.55
C LYS A 368 24.24 -23.79 -24.04
N ASP A 369 24.37 -22.55 -23.55
CA ASP A 369 24.15 -22.19 -22.14
C ASP A 369 22.65 -21.96 -21.81
N LYS A 370 21.74 -22.43 -22.67
CA LYS A 370 20.27 -22.35 -22.51
C LYS A 370 19.69 -20.94 -22.47
N HIS A 371 20.36 -19.97 -23.10
CA HIS A 371 19.79 -18.65 -23.33
C HIS A 371 18.97 -18.64 -24.62
N LYS A 372 17.65 -18.87 -24.50
CA LYS A 372 16.76 -18.93 -25.67
C LYS A 372 16.61 -17.57 -26.35
N MET A 373 16.27 -17.58 -27.63
CA MET A 373 15.79 -16.39 -28.34
C MET A 373 14.37 -16.61 -28.83
N TYR A 374 13.54 -15.58 -28.67
CA TYR A 374 12.18 -15.52 -29.19
C TYR A 374 12.03 -14.35 -30.14
N ARG A 375 10.99 -14.42 -30.97
CA ARG A 375 10.61 -13.30 -31.82
C ARG A 375 9.81 -12.29 -30.99
N SER A 376 10.10 -11.01 -31.14
CA SER A 376 9.39 -9.97 -30.41
C SER A 376 9.32 -8.65 -31.17
N SER A 377 8.38 -7.81 -30.76
CA SER A 377 8.20 -6.43 -31.22
C SER A 377 7.79 -5.55 -30.04
N LEU A 378 8.30 -4.33 -30.00
CA LEU A 378 7.95 -3.32 -29.01
C LEU A 378 7.35 -2.13 -29.75
N ALA A 379 6.14 -1.72 -29.37
CA ALA A 379 5.48 -0.56 -29.93
C ALA A 379 4.82 0.29 -28.83
N PHE A 380 4.52 1.53 -29.17
CA PHE A 380 3.88 2.50 -28.29
C PHE A 380 2.75 3.21 -29.03
N TYR A 381 1.55 3.18 -28.49
CA TYR A 381 0.46 4.02 -28.95
C TYR A 381 0.55 5.38 -28.28
N VAL A 382 0.31 6.44 -29.04
CA VAL A 382 0.25 7.82 -28.56
C VAL A 382 -1.04 8.46 -29.05
N ARG A 383 -1.67 9.23 -28.16
CA ARG A 383 -2.86 10.02 -28.45
C ARG A 383 -2.57 11.52 -28.27
N GLY A 384 -3.04 12.32 -29.22
CA GLY A 384 -3.06 13.79 -29.12
C GLY A 384 -4.45 14.33 -28.85
N ASP A 385 -4.53 15.58 -28.40
CA ASP A 385 -5.80 16.31 -28.35
C ASP A 385 -6.24 16.77 -29.74
N ASP A 386 -5.27 17.05 -30.61
CA ASP A 386 -5.38 17.38 -32.03
C ASP A 386 -4.12 16.89 -32.78
N ASP A 387 -4.07 17.09 -34.10
CA ASP A 387 -2.98 16.61 -34.97
C ASP A 387 -1.62 17.25 -34.58
N ASP A 388 -1.61 18.50 -34.11
CA ASP A 388 -0.41 19.25 -33.72
C ASP A 388 0.15 18.76 -32.38
N ASP A 389 -0.72 18.53 -31.40
CA ASP A 389 -0.38 17.94 -30.12
C ASP A 389 0.13 16.49 -30.28
N LEU A 390 -0.54 15.67 -31.11
CA LEU A 390 -0.06 14.33 -31.45
C LEU A 390 1.37 14.39 -32.01
N SER A 391 1.61 15.26 -32.99
CA SER A 391 2.92 15.44 -33.61
C SER A 391 4.00 15.86 -32.61
N LYS A 392 3.67 16.71 -31.61
CA LYS A 392 4.59 17.09 -30.52
C LYS A 392 4.88 15.91 -29.59
N LYS A 393 3.84 15.20 -29.14
CA LYS A 393 3.95 14.03 -28.25
C LYS A 393 4.74 12.90 -28.91
N SER A 394 4.45 12.59 -30.17
CA SER A 394 5.15 11.56 -30.94
C SER A 394 6.63 11.88 -31.14
N ARG A 395 6.99 13.14 -31.47
CA ARG A 395 8.40 13.56 -31.54
C ARG A 395 9.11 13.48 -30.19
N LYS A 396 8.44 13.89 -29.11
CA LYS A 396 8.96 13.76 -27.74
C LYS A 396 9.21 12.29 -27.38
N LEU A 397 8.25 11.40 -27.67
CA LEU A 397 8.39 9.96 -27.43
C LEU A 397 9.59 9.39 -28.20
N ARG A 398 9.70 9.67 -29.50
CA ARG A 398 10.83 9.19 -30.31
C ARG A 398 12.19 9.63 -29.75
N ALA A 399 12.29 10.88 -29.30
CA ALA A 399 13.53 11.40 -28.68
C ALA A 399 13.88 10.66 -27.37
N ILE A 400 12.89 10.41 -26.52
CA ILE A 400 13.08 9.69 -25.25
C ILE A 400 13.53 8.24 -25.50
N LEU A 401 12.87 7.54 -26.42
CA LEU A 401 13.21 6.17 -26.80
C LEU A 401 14.66 6.10 -27.31
N LEU A 402 15.01 6.97 -28.26
CA LEU A 402 16.34 7.00 -28.87
C LEU A 402 17.44 7.28 -27.83
N GLY A 403 17.19 8.22 -26.91
CA GLY A 403 18.11 8.55 -25.81
C GLY A 403 18.36 7.37 -24.86
N ASN A 404 17.41 6.43 -24.75
CA ASN A 404 17.51 5.26 -23.88
C ASN A 404 17.91 3.98 -24.64
N GLY A 405 18.32 4.09 -25.90
CA GLY A 405 18.83 2.98 -26.71
C GLY A 405 17.75 2.14 -27.40
N LEU A 406 16.51 2.61 -27.41
CA LEU A 406 15.40 2.06 -28.19
C LEU A 406 15.29 2.88 -29.47
N VAL A 407 15.53 2.29 -30.63
CA VAL A 407 15.52 3.02 -31.92
C VAL A 407 14.12 2.97 -32.50
N PRO A 408 13.30 4.03 -32.40
CA PRO A 408 11.98 4.06 -33.01
C PRO A 408 12.08 4.20 -34.53
N VAL A 409 11.06 3.69 -35.24
CA VAL A 409 10.84 4.03 -36.65
C VAL A 409 10.69 5.55 -36.77
N ARG A 410 11.38 6.12 -37.76
CA ARG A 410 11.37 7.57 -37.99
C ARG A 410 9.98 8.02 -38.42
N GLU A 411 9.71 9.29 -38.16
CA GLU A 411 8.47 9.93 -38.61
C GLU A 411 8.34 9.82 -40.13
N GLY A 412 7.20 9.31 -40.61
CA GLY A 412 6.92 9.08 -42.03
C GLY A 412 7.52 7.80 -42.64
N ASP A 413 8.41 7.08 -41.94
CA ASP A 413 9.05 5.86 -42.45
C ASP A 413 8.23 4.57 -42.15
N GLU A 414 7.17 4.67 -41.34
CA GLU A 414 6.25 3.56 -41.09
C GLU A 414 5.42 3.27 -42.35
N ILE A 415 5.57 2.08 -42.92
CA ILE A 415 5.04 1.74 -44.26
C ILE A 415 3.50 1.71 -44.29
N ALA A 416 2.87 1.24 -43.22
CA ALA A 416 1.43 1.06 -43.15
C ALA A 416 0.90 1.39 -41.74
N PRO A 417 0.91 2.68 -41.33
CA PRO A 417 0.65 3.09 -39.95
C PRO A 417 -0.71 2.65 -39.43
N LEU A 418 -1.77 2.76 -40.26
CA LEU A 418 -3.11 2.30 -39.90
C LEU A 418 -3.18 0.78 -39.64
N ASN A 419 -2.44 -0.02 -40.42
CA ASN A 419 -2.37 -1.48 -40.22
C ASN A 419 -1.45 -1.84 -39.06
N SER A 420 -0.38 -1.08 -38.84
CA SER A 420 0.51 -1.25 -37.69
C SER A 420 -0.22 -0.95 -36.39
N TYR A 421 -1.18 -0.02 -36.39
CA TYR A 421 -2.04 0.22 -35.23
C TYR A 421 -2.88 -1.02 -34.90
N LEU A 422 -3.58 -1.58 -35.90
CA LEU A 422 -4.38 -2.79 -35.74
C LEU A 422 -3.54 -3.99 -35.29
N ARG A 423 -2.36 -4.17 -35.90
CA ARG A 423 -1.51 -5.35 -35.69
C ARG A 423 -1.16 -5.58 -34.23
N TRP A 424 -0.90 -4.52 -33.47
CA TRP A 424 -0.44 -4.64 -32.09
C TRP A 424 -1.57 -4.53 -31.06
N LEU A 425 -2.83 -4.52 -31.49
CA LEU A 425 -3.98 -4.63 -30.59
C LEU A 425 -4.03 -6.04 -29.98
N PRO A 426 -4.72 -6.21 -28.83
CA PRO A 426 -4.82 -7.49 -28.15
C PRO A 426 -5.31 -8.61 -29.06
N MET A 427 -4.57 -9.70 -29.13
CA MET A 427 -4.92 -10.92 -29.88
C MET A 427 -4.97 -10.77 -31.42
N VAL A 428 -4.66 -9.60 -31.99
CA VAL A 428 -4.77 -9.35 -33.44
C VAL A 428 -3.60 -9.91 -34.24
N PHE A 429 -2.39 -9.94 -33.65
CA PHE A 429 -1.21 -10.40 -34.39
C PHE A 429 -1.25 -11.93 -34.59
N ASN A 430 -1.44 -12.38 -35.82
CA ASN A 430 -1.27 -13.78 -36.20
C ASN A 430 0.14 -14.01 -36.80
N PRO A 431 1.03 -14.78 -36.14
CA PRO A 431 2.36 -15.08 -36.67
C PRO A 431 2.36 -15.77 -38.04
N GLN A 432 1.28 -16.47 -38.41
CA GLN A 432 1.19 -17.16 -39.70
C GLN A 432 0.96 -16.21 -40.88
N ASP A 433 0.41 -15.02 -40.62
CA ASP A 433 0.20 -14.00 -41.65
C ASP A 433 1.49 -13.20 -41.94
N ASP A 434 2.41 -13.13 -40.97
CA ASP A 434 3.75 -12.58 -41.16
C ASP A 434 4.72 -13.58 -41.82
N ARG A 435 4.36 -14.08 -43.00
CA ARG A 435 5.11 -15.12 -43.73
C ARG A 435 6.58 -14.76 -44.00
N LYS A 436 6.90 -13.47 -44.03
CA LYS A 436 8.26 -12.94 -44.26
C LYS A 436 8.96 -12.53 -42.98
N ASN A 437 8.31 -12.67 -41.83
CA ASN A 437 8.83 -12.27 -40.52
C ASN A 437 9.30 -10.81 -40.49
N LEU A 438 8.52 -9.90 -41.08
CA LEU A 438 8.86 -8.49 -41.21
C LEU A 438 8.64 -7.70 -39.91
N TYR A 439 7.68 -8.14 -39.09
CA TYR A 439 7.19 -7.33 -37.97
C TYR A 439 7.76 -7.74 -36.62
N THR A 440 8.40 -8.92 -36.52
CA THR A 440 9.01 -9.42 -35.29
C THR A 440 10.47 -9.79 -35.50
N LYS A 441 11.31 -9.51 -34.50
CA LYS A 441 12.76 -9.73 -34.55
C LYS A 441 13.22 -10.68 -33.46
N PHE A 442 14.30 -11.41 -33.71
CA PHE A 442 14.90 -12.28 -32.70
C PHE A 442 15.57 -11.45 -31.61
N ASN A 443 15.14 -11.67 -30.36
CA ASN A 443 15.74 -11.11 -29.16
C ASN A 443 15.98 -12.23 -28.16
N PHE A 444 17.06 -12.14 -27.39
CA PHE A 444 17.25 -13.02 -26.23
C PHE A 444 16.09 -12.83 -25.25
N VAL A 445 15.57 -13.93 -24.71
CA VAL A 445 14.49 -13.88 -23.71
C VAL A 445 14.91 -13.05 -22.50
N GLN A 446 16.21 -13.01 -22.19
CA GLN A 446 16.77 -12.13 -21.17
C GLN A 446 16.54 -10.64 -21.47
N HIS A 447 16.73 -10.20 -22.72
CA HIS A 447 16.51 -8.81 -23.10
C HIS A 447 15.02 -8.47 -23.15
N ILE A 448 14.20 -9.44 -23.56
CA ILE A 448 12.73 -9.33 -23.47
C ILE A 448 12.34 -9.12 -22.01
N ALA A 449 12.80 -9.99 -21.09
CA ALA A 449 12.53 -9.89 -19.65
C ALA A 449 12.92 -8.51 -19.10
N ASN A 450 14.09 -7.98 -19.47
CA ASN A 450 14.55 -6.65 -19.07
C ASN A 450 13.62 -5.50 -19.48
N LEU A 451 12.87 -5.67 -20.58
CA LEU A 451 11.92 -4.71 -21.11
C LEU A 451 10.49 -4.94 -20.60
N LEU A 452 10.21 -6.03 -19.90
CA LEU A 452 8.84 -6.32 -19.48
C LEU A 452 8.35 -5.32 -18.43
N PRO A 453 7.07 -4.91 -18.52
CA PRO A 453 6.43 -4.03 -17.55
C PRO A 453 6.07 -4.74 -16.22
N ILE A 454 6.90 -5.70 -15.81
CA ILE A 454 6.78 -6.49 -14.57
C ILE A 454 7.65 -5.88 -13.46
N PHE A 455 8.77 -5.26 -13.84
CA PHE A 455 9.60 -4.47 -12.93
C PHE A 455 8.95 -3.10 -12.76
N GLY A 456 8.44 -2.77 -11.58
CA GLY A 456 7.73 -1.53 -11.39
C GLY A 456 7.88 -0.98 -9.99
N ARG A 457 6.80 -0.40 -9.50
CA ARG A 457 6.71 0.17 -8.17
C ARG A 457 5.73 -0.62 -7.33
N SER A 458 6.03 -0.79 -6.05
CA SER A 458 5.14 -1.55 -5.17
C SER A 458 3.80 -0.82 -5.00
N THR A 459 2.71 -1.59 -4.98
CA THR A 459 1.36 -1.10 -4.64
C THR A 459 0.86 -1.70 -3.33
N GLY A 460 1.74 -2.42 -2.62
CA GLY A 460 1.44 -3.08 -1.37
C GLY A 460 0.58 -4.34 -1.53
N THR A 461 -0.24 -4.64 -0.52
CA THR A 461 -1.08 -5.85 -0.46
C THR A 461 -2.43 -5.68 -1.15
N GLY A 462 -2.84 -4.43 -1.42
CA GLY A 462 -4.16 -4.08 -1.97
C GLY A 462 -5.28 -4.06 -0.93
N HIS A 463 -4.94 -4.04 0.37
CA HIS A 463 -5.89 -3.89 1.48
C HIS A 463 -5.78 -2.48 2.08
N PRO A 464 -6.69 -1.55 1.73
CA PRO A 464 -6.57 -0.14 2.10
C PRO A 464 -7.01 0.13 3.55
N GLY A 465 -6.41 -0.57 4.52
CA GLY A 465 -6.50 -0.21 5.93
C GLY A 465 -5.66 1.03 6.23
N ILE A 466 -4.47 1.07 5.65
CA ILE A 466 -3.58 2.23 5.57
C ILE A 466 -3.15 2.40 4.11
N SER A 467 -3.40 3.58 3.58
CA SER A 467 -3.14 3.98 2.21
C SER A 467 -2.14 5.14 2.19
N PHE A 468 -1.00 4.89 1.54
CA PHE A 468 -0.01 5.88 1.15
C PHE A 468 0.10 5.91 -0.37
N PHE A 469 1.20 6.45 -0.90
CA PHE A 469 1.52 6.39 -2.32
C PHE A 469 2.90 5.79 -2.53
N ASN A 470 3.16 5.26 -3.72
CA ASN A 470 4.54 4.99 -4.15
C ASN A 470 5.14 6.23 -4.87
N ARG A 471 6.40 6.13 -5.28
CA ARG A 471 7.09 7.22 -5.99
C ARG A 471 6.46 7.59 -7.34
N GLY A 472 5.68 6.69 -7.93
CA GLY A 472 4.96 6.93 -9.18
C GLY A 472 3.59 7.56 -8.98
N GLY A 473 3.14 7.69 -7.74
CA GLY A 473 1.84 8.25 -7.36
C GLY A 473 0.68 7.27 -7.39
N ALA A 474 0.94 5.96 -7.53
CA ALA A 474 -0.10 4.96 -7.32
C ALA A 474 -0.32 4.76 -5.81
N PRO A 475 -1.55 4.50 -5.36
CA PRO A 475 -1.80 4.11 -3.98
C PRO A 475 -0.98 2.88 -3.58
N LEU A 476 -0.47 2.89 -2.36
CA LEU A 476 0.25 1.81 -1.74
C LEU A 476 -0.46 1.43 -0.44
N ASP A 477 -1.00 0.21 -0.43
CA ASP A 477 -1.94 -0.24 0.60
C ASP A 477 -1.39 -1.38 1.43
N PHE A 478 -1.63 -1.32 2.73
CA PHE A 478 -1.47 -2.44 3.65
C PHE A 478 -2.31 -2.24 4.91
N ASP A 479 -2.60 -3.33 5.62
CA ASP A 479 -3.47 -3.27 6.79
C ASP A 479 -2.95 -4.11 7.96
N PRO A 480 -2.32 -3.48 8.98
CA PRO A 480 -1.87 -4.18 10.17
C PRO A 480 -3.00 -4.88 10.95
N LEU A 481 -4.24 -4.38 10.88
CA LEU A 481 -5.38 -4.93 11.62
C LEU A 481 -6.07 -6.08 10.89
N SER A 482 -5.82 -6.26 9.59
CA SER A 482 -6.38 -7.34 8.78
C SER A 482 -5.63 -8.66 8.97
N LYS A 483 -6.38 -9.76 9.13
CA LYS A 483 -5.82 -11.12 9.13
C LYS A 483 -5.23 -11.54 7.78
N LYS A 484 -5.55 -10.82 6.70
CA LYS A 484 -5.00 -11.11 5.37
C LYS A 484 -3.55 -10.65 5.22
N ASP A 485 -3.17 -9.64 6.00
CA ASP A 485 -1.86 -8.99 5.92
C ASP A 485 -0.98 -9.32 7.11
N ARG A 486 -1.54 -9.44 8.32
CA ARG A 486 -0.75 -9.79 9.51
C ARG A 486 -0.58 -11.30 9.65
N THR A 487 0.62 -11.73 10.00
CA THR A 487 0.97 -13.14 10.23
C THR A 487 0.95 -13.48 11.72
N LYS A 488 1.50 -12.59 12.55
CA LYS A 488 1.66 -12.74 13.99
C LYS A 488 0.74 -11.78 14.74
N ASN A 489 0.92 -10.48 14.63
CA ASN A 489 0.14 -9.51 15.39
C ASN A 489 0.07 -8.16 14.67
N ALA A 490 -0.76 -7.25 15.18
CA ALA A 490 -0.86 -5.90 14.65
C ALA A 490 -0.06 -4.87 15.48
N HIS A 491 0.90 -5.32 16.29
CA HIS A 491 1.77 -4.40 17.01
C HIS A 491 2.77 -3.76 16.05
N LEU A 492 2.99 -2.45 16.23
CA LEU A 492 3.67 -1.62 15.26
C LEU A 492 4.70 -0.70 15.93
N LEU A 493 5.85 -0.54 15.29
CA LEU A 493 6.84 0.46 15.60
C LEU A 493 6.93 1.47 14.46
N MET A 494 6.73 2.76 14.75
CA MET A 494 7.05 3.86 13.86
C MET A 494 8.32 4.55 14.35
N LEU A 495 9.37 4.51 13.54
CA LEU A 495 10.64 5.18 13.82
C LEU A 495 10.82 6.32 12.82
N GLY A 496 11.12 7.51 13.33
CA GLY A 496 11.43 8.66 12.49
C GLY A 496 12.19 9.73 13.27
N PRO A 497 13.45 10.04 12.90
CA PRO A 497 14.22 11.10 13.54
C PRO A 497 13.49 12.44 13.55
N THR A 498 13.97 13.38 14.37
CA THR A 498 13.40 14.73 14.45
C THR A 498 13.27 15.35 13.05
N GLY A 499 12.07 15.81 12.70
CA GLY A 499 11.79 16.39 11.39
C GLY A 499 11.52 15.39 10.25
N ALA A 500 11.53 14.07 10.49
CA ALA A 500 11.17 13.06 9.48
C ALA A 500 9.66 13.06 9.14
N GLY A 501 8.84 13.77 9.92
CA GLY A 501 7.38 13.86 9.73
C GLY A 501 6.57 12.84 10.51
N LYS A 502 7.12 12.26 11.59
CA LYS A 502 6.48 11.24 12.44
C LYS A 502 5.05 11.62 12.87
N SER A 503 4.88 12.75 13.56
CA SER A 503 3.57 13.17 14.08
C SER A 503 2.56 13.47 12.96
N ALA A 504 3.01 14.04 11.84
CA ALA A 504 2.15 14.28 10.67
C ALA A 504 1.69 12.97 10.01
N THR A 505 2.59 12.00 9.84
CA THR A 505 2.25 10.66 9.35
C THR A 505 1.28 9.96 10.29
N LEU A 506 1.54 10.01 11.60
CA LEU A 506 0.69 9.39 12.62
C LEU A 506 -0.71 10.03 12.66
N ASN A 507 -0.81 11.35 12.47
CA ASN A 507 -2.09 12.05 12.42
C ASN A 507 -2.95 11.60 11.21
N GLY A 508 -2.35 11.54 10.02
CA GLY A 508 -3.02 10.99 8.84
C GLY A 508 -3.41 9.52 9.04
N LYS A 509 -2.57 8.74 9.73
CA LYS A 509 -2.83 7.34 10.06
C LYS A 509 -4.01 7.17 11.03
N ILE A 510 -4.11 8.02 12.05
CA ILE A 510 -5.25 8.06 12.99
C ILE A 510 -6.55 8.33 12.24
N ALA A 511 -6.55 9.29 11.30
CA ALA A 511 -7.73 9.57 10.49
C ALA A 511 -8.19 8.34 9.69
N GLN A 512 -7.26 7.64 9.03
CA GLN A 512 -7.58 6.41 8.29
C GLN A 512 -8.10 5.31 9.22
N LEU A 513 -7.44 5.10 10.36
CA LEU A 513 -7.83 4.11 11.34
C LEU A 513 -9.26 4.34 11.88
N MET A 514 -9.60 5.59 12.19
CA MET A 514 -10.94 5.96 12.65
C MET A 514 -11.98 5.84 11.53
N ALA A 515 -11.63 6.14 10.28
CA ALA A 515 -12.54 6.05 9.14
C ALA A 515 -12.80 4.60 8.70
N VAL A 516 -11.80 3.73 8.74
CA VAL A 516 -11.91 2.33 8.28
C VAL A 516 -12.44 1.42 9.38
N TYR A 517 -11.87 1.51 10.59
CA TYR A 517 -12.14 0.56 11.67
C TYR A 517 -12.97 1.14 12.81
N ARG A 518 -12.88 2.45 13.03
CA ARG A 518 -13.38 3.14 14.24
C ARG A 518 -13.04 2.33 15.51
N PRO A 519 -11.76 2.02 15.79
CA PRO A 519 -11.40 1.31 17.02
C PRO A 519 -11.73 2.13 18.26
N ARG A 520 -11.59 1.53 19.44
CA ARG A 520 -11.38 2.31 20.66
C ARG A 520 -9.93 2.77 20.66
N LEU A 521 -9.70 4.02 20.30
CA LEU A 521 -8.37 4.55 20.10
C LEU A 521 -7.88 5.23 21.39
N PHE A 522 -6.74 4.78 21.90
CA PHE A 522 -5.99 5.46 22.93
C PHE A 522 -4.76 6.12 22.30
N VAL A 523 -4.58 7.41 22.55
CA VAL A 523 -3.39 8.15 22.12
C VAL A 523 -2.75 8.74 23.36
N ILE A 524 -1.56 8.26 23.69
CA ILE A 524 -0.75 8.73 24.82
C ILE A 524 0.39 9.55 24.24
N GLU A 525 0.46 10.82 24.61
CA GLU A 525 1.41 11.75 24.01
C GLU A 525 2.00 12.75 25.02
N ALA A 526 3.06 13.42 24.59
CA ALA A 526 3.65 14.56 25.28
C ALA A 526 3.69 15.75 24.31
N GLY A 527 2.79 16.73 24.48
CA GLY A 527 2.85 18.00 23.71
C GLY A 527 1.59 18.43 22.94
N ASN A 528 0.46 17.73 23.11
CA ASN A 528 -0.84 18.04 22.50
C ASN A 528 -0.81 18.18 20.97
N SER A 529 -0.11 17.26 20.30
CA SER A 529 0.01 17.11 18.86
C SER A 529 -1.23 16.53 18.21
N PHE A 530 -2.04 15.74 18.94
CA PHE A 530 -3.24 15.09 18.40
C PHE A 530 -4.54 15.75 18.88
N GLY A 531 -4.44 16.84 19.67
CA GLY A 531 -5.59 17.57 20.22
C GLY A 531 -6.58 18.05 19.14
N LEU A 532 -6.08 18.67 18.06
CA LEU A 532 -6.91 19.16 16.96
C LEU A 532 -7.56 18.02 16.17
N MET A 533 -6.88 16.88 16.02
CA MET A 533 -7.44 15.70 15.38
C MET A 533 -8.61 15.12 16.19
N ALA A 534 -8.48 15.11 17.51
CA ALA A 534 -9.54 14.72 18.41
C ALA A 534 -10.73 15.72 18.36
N ASP A 535 -10.47 17.03 18.26
CA ASP A 535 -11.55 18.02 18.07
C ASP A 535 -12.27 17.85 16.72
N TYR A 536 -11.52 17.56 15.66
CA TYR A 536 -12.07 17.25 14.34
C TYR A 536 -12.92 15.97 14.35
N ALA A 537 -12.47 14.93 15.04
CA ALA A 537 -13.27 13.71 15.24
C ALA A 537 -14.58 14.00 16.00
N ALA A 538 -14.50 14.82 17.05
CA ALA A 538 -15.66 15.22 17.84
C ALA A 538 -16.68 16.04 17.03
N SER A 539 -16.22 16.96 16.19
CA SER A 539 -17.11 17.77 15.33
C SER A 539 -17.85 16.92 14.29
N LEU A 540 -17.35 15.72 13.98
CA LEU A 540 -17.97 14.72 13.10
C LEU A 540 -18.70 13.61 13.87
N GLY A 541 -19.04 13.84 15.14
CA GLY A 541 -19.92 12.97 15.92
C GLY A 541 -19.24 11.77 16.60
N LEU A 542 -17.91 11.68 16.59
CA LEU A 542 -17.20 10.70 17.40
C LEU A 542 -17.13 11.15 18.87
N SER A 543 -17.24 10.19 19.78
CA SER A 543 -17.09 10.43 21.21
C SER A 543 -15.60 10.57 21.58
N VAL A 544 -15.25 11.66 22.26
CA VAL A 544 -13.85 11.98 22.58
C VAL A 544 -13.71 12.25 24.07
N ASN A 545 -12.73 11.59 24.68
CA ASN A 545 -12.30 11.82 26.06
C ASN A 545 -10.89 12.41 26.07
N LYS A 546 -10.73 13.64 26.54
CA LYS A 546 -9.42 14.32 26.65
C LYS A 546 -9.00 14.39 28.10
N VAL A 547 -7.86 13.79 28.43
CA VAL A 547 -7.32 13.72 29.78
C VAL A 547 -5.94 14.39 29.79
N THR A 548 -5.74 15.35 30.69
CA THR A 548 -4.43 16.01 30.87
C THR A 548 -3.93 15.76 32.27
N LEU A 549 -2.77 15.11 32.40
CA LEU A 549 -2.16 14.79 33.68
C LEU A 549 -1.39 15.99 34.24
N LYS A 550 -2.13 16.95 34.81
CA LYS A 550 -1.59 18.14 35.48
C LYS A 550 -2.17 18.32 36.90
N PRO A 551 -1.46 19.00 37.82
CA PRO A 551 -1.99 19.32 39.14
C PRO A 551 -3.32 20.08 39.07
N GLY A 552 -4.30 19.67 39.86
CA GLY A 552 -5.64 20.27 39.88
C GLY A 552 -6.50 19.95 38.65
N SER A 553 -6.13 18.95 37.85
CA SER A 553 -6.96 18.47 36.72
C SER A 553 -8.20 17.70 37.19
N GLY A 554 -8.24 17.23 38.44
CA GLY A 554 -9.32 16.40 38.95
C GLY A 554 -9.33 14.98 38.37
N VAL A 555 -8.29 14.59 37.62
CA VAL A 555 -8.13 13.23 37.10
C VAL A 555 -7.66 12.31 38.22
N THR A 556 -8.25 11.12 38.30
CA THR A 556 -7.86 10.06 39.23
C THR A 556 -7.57 8.78 38.45
N LEU A 557 -6.50 8.11 38.82
CA LEU A 557 -5.98 6.88 38.23
C LEU A 557 -5.90 5.82 39.34
N PRO A 558 -7.02 5.11 39.62
CA PRO A 558 -7.07 4.20 40.76
C PRO A 558 -6.25 2.95 40.46
N LEU A 559 -5.08 2.84 41.11
CA LEU A 559 -4.10 1.78 40.84
C LEU A 559 -4.56 0.40 41.28
N PHE A 560 -5.24 0.33 42.43
CA PHE A 560 -5.61 -0.90 43.11
C PHE A 560 -7.13 -1.20 43.03
N ALA A 561 -7.84 -0.59 42.08
CA ALA A 561 -9.30 -0.74 41.93
C ALA A 561 -9.72 -2.20 41.75
N ASP A 562 -8.93 -3.00 41.04
CA ASP A 562 -9.20 -4.40 40.73
C ASP A 562 -8.88 -5.37 41.89
N CYS A 563 -8.38 -4.89 43.05
CA CYS A 563 -8.04 -5.76 44.18
C CYS A 563 -9.22 -6.60 44.71
N HIS A 564 -10.46 -6.13 44.54
CA HIS A 564 -11.65 -6.92 44.90
C HIS A 564 -11.73 -8.26 44.14
N LYS A 565 -11.27 -8.31 42.89
CA LYS A 565 -11.25 -9.54 42.07
C LYS A 565 -10.34 -10.61 42.66
N LEU A 566 -9.31 -10.21 43.42
CA LEU A 566 -8.41 -11.14 44.11
C LEU A 566 -9.09 -11.90 45.26
N ILE A 567 -10.19 -11.39 45.81
CA ILE A 567 -10.96 -12.07 46.85
C ILE A 567 -12.02 -12.99 46.23
N GLU A 568 -12.50 -12.65 45.03
CA GLU A 568 -13.50 -13.44 44.30
C GLU A 568 -12.91 -14.69 43.63
N ASP A 569 -11.60 -14.71 43.38
CA ASP A 569 -10.89 -15.86 42.78
C ASP A 569 -10.31 -16.80 43.86
N ASN A 570 -10.92 -17.97 44.01
CA ASN A 570 -10.57 -18.99 45.01
C ASN A 570 -9.21 -19.69 44.75
N SER A 571 -8.52 -19.41 43.64
CA SER A 571 -7.24 -20.07 43.29
C SER A 571 -5.99 -19.38 43.90
N ILE A 572 -6.16 -18.22 44.53
CA ILE A 572 -5.06 -17.30 44.87
C ILE A 572 -4.24 -17.73 46.10
N THR A 573 -4.79 -18.58 46.98
CA THR A 573 -4.09 -19.03 48.20
C THR A 573 -2.76 -19.75 47.95
N ASP A 574 -2.60 -20.40 46.79
CA ASP A 574 -1.36 -21.10 46.43
C ASP A 574 -0.25 -20.15 45.90
N ARG A 575 -0.59 -18.93 45.45
CA ARG A 575 0.33 -17.95 44.81
C ARG A 575 1.12 -17.06 45.79
N LEU A 576 0.89 -17.22 47.10
CA LEU A 576 1.50 -16.40 48.16
C LEU A 576 2.84 -16.95 48.69
N SER A 577 3.23 -18.15 48.28
CA SER A 577 4.45 -18.81 48.77
C SER A 577 5.72 -18.42 47.98
N GLU A 578 6.90 -18.45 48.64
CA GLU A 578 8.19 -18.20 47.96
C GLU A 578 8.42 -19.14 46.76
N GLY A 579 7.95 -20.39 46.83
CA GLY A 579 8.04 -21.36 45.73
C GLY A 579 7.12 -21.05 44.54
N ALA A 580 5.95 -20.43 44.76
CA ALA A 580 5.09 -19.98 43.67
C ALA A 580 5.70 -18.79 42.92
N ILE A 581 6.40 -17.89 43.62
CA ILE A 581 7.15 -16.78 43.02
C ILE A 581 8.29 -17.32 42.14
N GLU A 582 8.99 -18.39 42.56
CA GLU A 582 10.01 -19.06 41.73
C GLU A 582 9.46 -19.66 40.44
N VAL A 583 8.26 -20.26 40.50
CA VAL A 583 7.62 -20.85 39.33
C VAL A 583 7.13 -19.75 38.38
N GLU A 584 6.57 -18.64 38.88
CA GLU A 584 6.17 -17.50 38.05
C GLU A 584 7.37 -16.76 37.42
N GLU A 585 8.49 -16.60 38.14
CA GLU A 585 9.72 -15.99 37.62
C GLU A 585 10.44 -16.91 36.59
N ASN A 586 10.36 -18.23 36.74
CA ASN A 586 11.01 -19.19 35.84
C ASN A 586 10.12 -19.65 34.67
N ASN A 587 8.79 -19.60 34.80
CA ASN A 587 7.83 -19.89 33.73
C ASN A 587 7.71 -18.75 32.69
N GLU A 588 8.67 -17.81 32.65
CA GLU A 588 8.84 -16.88 31.53
C GLU A 588 8.92 -17.57 30.14
N GLN A 589 9.11 -18.89 30.13
CA GLN A 589 9.21 -19.76 28.94
C GLN A 589 7.98 -20.64 28.64
N ASP A 590 6.95 -20.74 29.51
CA ASP A 590 5.85 -21.69 29.30
C ASP A 590 4.50 -21.02 28.95
N ASP A 591 3.85 -21.54 27.91
CA ASP A 591 2.59 -21.06 27.28
C ASP A 591 1.33 -21.34 28.13
N GLY A 592 1.46 -21.38 29.46
CA GLY A 592 0.61 -22.19 30.32
C GLY A 592 -0.48 -21.51 31.15
N ASP A 593 -0.57 -20.18 31.27
CA ASP A 593 -1.70 -19.56 31.97
C ASP A 593 -2.16 -18.26 31.29
N ASP A 594 -3.35 -18.35 30.68
CA ASP A 594 -3.94 -17.35 29.79
C ASP A 594 -4.75 -16.28 30.53
N GLN A 595 -4.74 -16.31 31.87
CA GLN A 595 -5.49 -15.39 32.72
C GLN A 595 -4.64 -14.18 33.15
N ARG A 596 -5.29 -13.03 33.26
CA ARG A 596 -4.68 -11.79 33.76
C ARG A 596 -4.19 -12.00 35.20
N ASP A 597 -2.89 -11.85 35.40
CA ASP A 597 -2.26 -11.97 36.71
C ASP A 597 -2.39 -10.66 37.50
N ILE A 598 -3.61 -10.42 38.02
CA ILE A 598 -3.94 -9.19 38.76
C ILE A 598 -2.99 -9.01 39.97
N LEU A 599 -2.66 -10.08 40.69
CA LEU A 599 -1.78 -9.99 41.86
C LEU A 599 -0.36 -9.56 41.46
N GLY A 600 0.20 -10.14 40.40
CA GLY A 600 1.49 -9.73 39.85
C GLY A 600 1.50 -8.30 39.30
N GLU A 601 0.42 -7.84 38.66
CA GLU A 601 0.29 -6.45 38.21
C GLU A 601 0.30 -5.45 39.39
N MET A 602 -0.45 -5.75 40.45
CA MET A 602 -0.50 -4.94 41.67
C MET A 602 0.82 -4.97 42.44
N GLU A 603 1.50 -6.13 42.45
CA GLU A 603 2.83 -6.28 43.04
C GLU A 603 3.84 -5.38 42.32
N ILE A 604 3.90 -5.39 40.97
CA ILE A 604 4.80 -4.54 40.19
C ILE A 604 4.50 -3.06 40.47
N THR A 605 3.22 -2.69 40.57
CA THR A 605 2.79 -1.32 40.89
C THR A 605 3.28 -0.91 42.29
N ALA A 606 3.08 -1.74 43.30
CA ALA A 606 3.55 -1.49 44.66
C ALA A 606 5.09 -1.43 44.74
N GLN A 607 5.80 -2.30 44.01
CA GLN A 607 7.27 -2.27 43.93
C GLN A 607 7.76 -0.94 43.33
N LEU A 608 7.13 -0.45 42.26
CA LEU A 608 7.48 0.83 41.65
C LEU A 608 7.27 2.00 42.63
N MET A 609 6.20 1.96 43.42
CA MET A 609 5.92 2.97 44.44
C MET A 609 6.92 2.91 45.60
N ILE A 610 7.29 1.71 46.05
CA ILE A 610 8.24 1.51 47.15
C ILE A 610 9.67 1.91 46.75
N THR A 611 10.07 1.61 45.51
CA THR A 611 11.45 1.80 45.02
C THR A 611 11.66 3.12 44.30
N GLY A 612 10.60 3.89 44.04
CA GLY A 612 10.66 5.08 43.19
C GLY A 612 11.08 4.77 41.75
N GLY A 613 10.94 3.51 41.31
CA GLY A 613 11.41 3.07 39.99
C GLY A 613 12.94 3.03 39.83
N GLU A 614 13.71 3.19 40.90
CA GLU A 614 15.16 3.11 40.85
C GLU A 614 15.65 1.66 40.76
N ILE A 615 16.46 1.35 39.75
CA ILE A 615 16.99 -0.01 39.51
C ILE A 615 17.74 -0.54 40.73
N LYS A 616 18.55 0.30 41.38
CA LYS A 616 19.34 -0.09 42.56
C LYS A 616 18.48 -0.45 43.77
N GLU A 617 17.35 0.22 43.95
CA GLU A 617 16.41 -0.11 45.03
C GLU A 617 15.58 -1.34 44.69
N ALA A 618 15.20 -1.51 43.42
CA ALA A 618 14.51 -2.70 42.93
C ALA A 618 15.37 -3.98 43.08
N GLU A 619 16.67 -3.91 42.79
CA GLU A 619 17.59 -5.04 42.97
C GLU A 619 17.81 -5.43 44.45
N LYS A 620 17.57 -4.51 45.39
CA LYS A 620 17.66 -4.82 46.82
C LYS A 620 16.47 -5.64 47.30
N LEU A 621 15.32 -5.59 46.64
CA LEU A 621 14.12 -6.32 47.04
C LEU A 621 14.35 -7.83 46.92
N SER A 622 14.35 -8.51 48.07
CA SER A 622 14.44 -9.97 48.14
C SER A 622 13.09 -10.62 47.82
N ARG A 623 13.10 -11.93 47.57
CA ARG A 623 11.86 -12.71 47.36
C ARG A 623 10.95 -12.67 48.58
N ALA A 624 11.52 -12.70 49.78
CA ALA A 624 10.77 -12.54 51.03
C ALA A 624 10.06 -11.17 51.09
N ASP A 625 10.69 -10.11 50.58
CA ASP A 625 10.09 -8.77 50.51
C ASP A 625 8.91 -8.74 49.54
N LYS A 626 9.04 -9.38 48.36
CA LYS A 626 7.93 -9.54 47.39
C LYS A 626 6.74 -10.28 47.98
N ALA A 627 6.98 -11.37 48.72
CA ALA A 627 5.93 -12.11 49.41
C ALA A 627 5.21 -11.25 50.46
N ILE A 628 5.93 -10.37 51.16
CA ILE A 628 5.33 -9.42 52.11
C ILE A 628 4.46 -8.39 51.38
N ILE A 629 4.90 -7.85 50.24
CA ILE A 629 4.11 -6.93 49.42
C ILE A 629 2.81 -7.61 48.96
N ARG A 630 2.88 -8.84 48.44
CA ARG A 630 1.67 -9.62 48.08
C ARG A 630 0.73 -9.82 49.26
N LYS A 631 1.27 -10.15 50.44
CA LYS A 631 0.49 -10.30 51.68
C LYS A 631 -0.21 -8.99 52.07
N ALA A 632 0.49 -7.85 51.97
CA ALA A 632 -0.08 -6.54 52.26
C ALA A 632 -1.22 -6.17 51.29
N ILE A 633 -1.06 -6.47 49.99
CA ILE A 633 -2.10 -6.28 48.98
C ILE A 633 -3.35 -7.11 49.32
N MET A 634 -3.19 -8.38 49.69
CA MET A 634 -4.32 -9.24 50.08
C MET A 634 -5.02 -8.75 51.36
N MET A 635 -4.26 -8.33 52.37
CA MET A 635 -4.83 -7.76 53.59
C MET A 635 -5.63 -6.48 53.31
N ALA A 636 -5.11 -5.60 52.47
CA ALA A 636 -5.81 -4.39 52.04
C ALA A 636 -7.07 -4.72 51.23
N ALA A 637 -7.00 -5.69 50.32
CA ALA A 637 -8.12 -6.16 49.53
C ALA A 637 -9.26 -6.72 50.40
N GLU A 638 -8.95 -7.54 51.41
CA GLU A 638 -9.95 -8.14 52.30
C GLU A 638 -10.70 -7.08 53.14
N VAL A 639 -9.96 -6.13 53.72
CA VAL A 639 -10.53 -5.02 54.50
C VAL A 639 -11.46 -4.15 53.64
N THR A 640 -11.01 -3.81 52.43
CA THR A 640 -11.74 -2.89 51.54
C THR A 640 -12.93 -3.57 50.87
N TYR A 641 -12.82 -4.86 50.57
CA TYR A 641 -13.93 -5.69 50.09
C TYR A 641 -15.05 -5.79 51.13
N GLN A 642 -14.72 -6.04 52.40
CA GLN A 642 -15.70 -6.02 53.49
C GLN A 642 -16.36 -4.65 53.67
N ALA A 643 -15.60 -3.57 53.47
CA ALA A 643 -16.08 -2.19 53.51
C ALA A 643 -16.86 -1.75 52.25
N LYS A 644 -16.96 -2.60 51.21
CA LYS A 644 -17.63 -2.31 49.93
C LYS A 644 -17.14 -1.04 49.24
N ARG A 645 -15.83 -0.80 49.27
CA ARG A 645 -15.19 0.32 48.59
C ARG A 645 -13.96 -0.12 47.81
N GLN A 646 -13.47 0.73 46.90
CA GLN A 646 -12.24 0.45 46.18
C GLN A 646 -11.03 0.46 47.13
N THR A 647 -10.05 -0.39 46.83
CA THR A 647 -8.76 -0.38 47.51
C THR A 647 -7.94 0.81 47.06
N LEU A 648 -7.46 1.59 48.02
CA LEU A 648 -6.63 2.76 47.80
C LEU A 648 -5.16 2.43 48.09
N THR A 649 -4.26 3.25 47.55
CA THR A 649 -2.82 3.18 47.84
C THR A 649 -2.56 3.25 49.36
N SER A 650 -3.29 4.08 50.09
CA SER A 650 -3.18 4.18 51.55
C SER A 650 -3.56 2.91 52.29
N ASP A 651 -4.44 2.08 51.73
CA ASP A 651 -4.84 0.82 52.38
C ASP A 651 -3.68 -0.20 52.36
N ILE A 652 -2.90 -0.23 51.28
CA ILE A 652 -1.71 -1.09 51.17
C ILE A 652 -0.61 -0.57 52.10
N ARG A 653 -0.43 0.75 52.18
CA ARG A 653 0.48 1.38 53.15
C ARG A 653 0.12 0.98 54.58
N ASP A 654 -1.15 1.06 54.93
CA ASP A 654 -1.63 0.78 56.28
C ASP A 654 -1.49 -0.72 56.60
N ALA A 655 -1.70 -1.60 55.62
CA ALA A 655 -1.42 -3.03 55.74
C ALA A 655 0.08 -3.31 55.97
N LEU A 656 0.99 -2.60 55.29
CA LEU A 656 2.44 -2.70 55.53
C LEU A 656 2.81 -2.21 56.94
N TYR A 657 2.27 -1.08 57.40
CA TYR A 657 2.47 -0.63 58.79
C TYR A 657 1.94 -1.61 59.84
N GLN A 658 0.85 -2.32 59.53
CA GLN A 658 0.34 -3.37 60.41
C GLN A 658 1.30 -4.57 60.45
N LEU A 659 1.82 -5.00 59.30
CA LEU A 659 2.81 -6.07 59.20
C LEU A 659 4.15 -5.71 59.85
N SER A 660 4.57 -4.44 59.80
CA SER A 660 5.79 -3.98 60.46
C SER A 660 5.72 -4.05 61.99
N ARG A 661 4.51 -4.17 62.56
CA ARG A 661 4.27 -4.31 64.00
C ARG A 661 4.07 -5.76 64.44
N ASP A 662 4.13 -6.73 63.53
CA ASP A 662 3.96 -8.15 63.83
C ASP A 662 5.17 -8.70 64.60
N GLU A 663 5.02 -8.87 65.91
CA GLU A 663 6.08 -9.35 66.82
C GLU A 663 6.58 -10.77 66.50
N SER A 664 5.87 -11.53 65.65
CA SER A 664 6.33 -12.84 65.18
C SER A 664 7.44 -12.77 64.13
N LEU A 665 7.64 -11.60 63.50
CA LEU A 665 8.70 -11.37 62.52
C LEU A 665 10.00 -10.84 63.18
N PRO A 666 11.19 -11.20 62.67
CA PRO A 666 12.46 -10.63 63.11
C PRO A 666 12.47 -9.09 63.05
N GLU A 667 13.16 -8.45 63.99
CA GLU A 667 13.27 -6.98 64.08
C GLU A 667 13.78 -6.33 62.79
N THR A 668 14.81 -6.90 62.17
CA THR A 668 15.35 -6.42 60.89
C THR A 668 14.35 -6.49 59.73
N LYS A 669 13.43 -7.48 59.74
CA LYS A 669 12.34 -7.54 58.76
C LYS A 669 11.28 -6.48 59.06
N ARG A 670 10.95 -6.25 60.33
CA ARG A 670 9.98 -5.23 60.74
C ARG A 670 10.41 -3.83 60.35
N GLU A 671 11.68 -3.47 60.60
CA GLU A 671 12.25 -2.19 60.16
C GLU A 671 12.16 -2.02 58.64
N ARG A 672 12.52 -3.07 57.89
CA ARG A 672 12.45 -3.04 56.43
C ARG A 672 11.03 -2.88 55.88
N ILE A 673 10.04 -3.54 56.49
CA ILE A 673 8.62 -3.38 56.10
C ILE A 673 8.13 -1.96 56.43
N PHE A 674 8.59 -1.40 57.55
CA PHE A 674 8.29 -0.02 57.91
C PHE A 674 8.85 0.96 56.86
N ASP A 675 10.09 0.77 56.41
CA ASP A 675 10.68 1.58 55.35
C ASP A 675 9.89 1.50 54.03
N MET A 676 9.39 0.31 53.66
CA MET A 676 8.52 0.14 52.50
C MET A 676 7.20 0.93 52.65
N ALA A 677 6.62 0.93 53.85
CA ALA A 677 5.40 1.67 54.15
C ALA A 677 5.64 3.20 54.06
N GLU A 678 6.77 3.70 54.57
CA GLU A 678 7.17 5.11 54.47
C GLU A 678 7.34 5.53 53.00
N SER A 679 8.02 4.73 52.18
CA SER A 679 8.20 5.03 50.75
C SER A 679 6.86 5.12 50.02
N LEU A 680 5.96 4.16 50.25
CA LEU A 680 4.63 4.16 49.65
C LEU A 680 3.75 5.30 50.20
N GLY A 681 4.05 5.76 51.43
CA GLY A 681 3.43 6.90 52.08
C GLY A 681 3.62 8.23 51.33
N MET A 682 4.68 8.39 50.54
CA MET A 682 4.91 9.59 49.72
C MET A 682 3.77 9.85 48.73
N PHE A 683 3.16 8.78 48.21
CA PHE A 683 2.02 8.85 47.27
C PHE A 683 0.67 9.08 47.97
N CYS A 684 0.64 9.04 49.30
CA CYS A 684 -0.57 9.16 50.11
C CYS A 684 -0.65 10.51 50.85
N GLN A 685 0.33 11.40 50.67
CA GLN A 685 0.41 12.65 51.42
C GLN A 685 -0.76 13.58 51.06
N PRO A 686 -1.63 13.96 52.01
CA PRO A 686 -2.79 14.80 51.72
C PRO A 686 -2.38 16.13 51.07
N GLY A 687 -2.99 16.46 49.93
CA GLY A 687 -2.71 17.68 49.18
C GLY A 687 -1.51 17.61 48.23
N SER A 688 -0.79 16.49 48.16
CA SER A 688 0.18 16.26 47.08
C SER A 688 -0.52 15.90 45.77
N PHE A 689 0.17 16.14 44.65
CA PHE A 689 -0.33 15.79 43.32
C PHE A 689 -0.45 14.27 43.16
N GLU A 690 0.49 13.52 43.74
CA GLU A 690 0.51 12.07 43.76
C GLU A 690 -0.72 11.50 44.47
N ALA A 691 -1.11 12.08 45.61
CA ALA A 691 -2.30 11.65 46.33
C ALA A 691 -3.61 12.01 45.61
N GLU A 692 -3.65 13.16 44.91
CA GLU A 692 -4.78 13.54 44.05
C GLU A 692 -5.01 12.49 42.96
N LEU A 693 -3.92 12.00 42.38
CA LEU A 693 -3.95 11.11 41.22
C LEU A 693 -4.13 9.62 41.60
N PHE A 694 -3.40 9.13 42.61
CA PHE A 694 -3.25 7.71 42.90
C PHE A 694 -3.92 7.23 44.19
N ASN A 695 -4.38 8.16 45.05
CA ASN A 695 -4.93 7.82 46.36
C ASN A 695 -6.37 8.32 46.55
N ARG A 696 -7.21 8.15 45.53
CA ARG A 696 -8.65 8.46 45.55
C ARG A 696 -9.42 7.35 44.85
N GLU A 697 -10.68 7.18 45.24
CA GLU A 697 -11.60 6.32 44.50
C GLU A 697 -11.83 6.94 43.12
N GLY A 698 -11.74 6.13 42.08
CA GLY A 698 -11.90 6.57 40.70
C GLY A 698 -13.11 5.94 40.04
N GLU A 699 -13.68 6.65 39.08
CA GLU A 699 -14.68 6.09 38.17
C GLU A 699 -14.00 5.48 36.93
N ALA A 700 -14.64 4.49 36.32
CA ALA A 700 -14.20 3.98 35.03
C ALA A 700 -14.28 5.11 33.99
N TRP A 701 -13.23 5.29 33.20
CA TRP A 701 -13.27 6.26 32.11
C TRP A 701 -14.40 5.91 31.12
N PRO A 702 -14.99 6.93 30.48
CA PRO A 702 -16.08 6.70 29.54
C PRO A 702 -15.62 5.83 28.36
N ASP A 703 -16.52 4.99 27.85
CA ASP A 703 -16.32 4.27 26.58
C ASP A 703 -16.42 5.28 25.44
N ALA A 704 -15.27 5.82 25.03
CA ALA A 704 -15.13 6.82 23.98
C ALA A 704 -14.47 6.22 22.73
N ASP A 705 -14.77 6.80 21.57
CA ASP A 705 -14.12 6.45 20.30
C ASP A 705 -12.63 6.81 20.32
N ILE A 706 -12.30 7.99 20.85
CA ILE A 706 -10.92 8.47 21.02
C ILE A 706 -10.71 8.91 22.46
N THR A 707 -9.70 8.34 23.11
CA THR A 707 -9.18 8.80 24.41
C THR A 707 -7.77 9.35 24.20
N LEU A 708 -7.63 10.67 24.35
CA LEU A 708 -6.36 11.38 24.26
C LEU A 708 -5.83 11.66 25.65
N VAL A 709 -4.63 11.17 25.95
CA VAL A 709 -3.96 11.35 27.24
C VAL A 709 -2.68 12.17 27.04
N ASP A 710 -2.70 13.42 27.50
CA ASP A 710 -1.53 14.29 27.54
C ASP A 710 -0.79 14.08 28.87
N LEU A 711 0.43 13.56 28.77
CA LEU A 711 1.31 13.28 29.91
C LEU A 711 1.80 14.57 30.60
N ALA A 712 1.70 15.73 29.93
CA ALA A 712 1.95 17.07 30.45
C ALA A 712 3.12 17.18 31.45
N THR A 713 2.84 17.23 32.76
CA THR A 713 3.87 17.43 33.80
C THR A 713 4.78 16.21 33.97
N PHE A 714 4.29 14.99 33.73
CA PHE A 714 5.04 13.75 33.91
C PHE A 714 6.01 13.42 32.77
N ALA A 715 5.92 14.12 31.64
CA ALA A 715 6.90 14.00 30.56
C ALA A 715 8.24 14.72 30.87
N ARG A 716 8.37 15.38 32.03
CA ARG A 716 9.57 16.10 32.45
C ARG A 716 10.49 15.19 33.28
N GLU A 717 11.79 15.46 33.21
CA GLU A 717 12.80 14.79 34.06
C GLU A 717 12.46 14.94 35.55
N GLY A 718 12.66 13.86 36.31
CA GLY A 718 12.38 13.79 37.76
C GLY A 718 10.99 13.27 38.14
N TYR A 719 10.14 12.93 37.16
CA TYR A 719 8.83 12.31 37.37
C TYR A 719 8.72 10.89 36.80
N GLU A 720 9.85 10.23 36.56
CA GLU A 720 9.91 8.93 35.86
C GLU A 720 9.09 7.86 36.59
N ALA A 721 9.10 7.86 37.93
CA ALA A 721 8.34 6.93 38.75
C ALA A 721 6.83 7.18 38.63
N GLN A 722 6.41 8.43 38.79
CA GLN A 722 5.00 8.85 38.69
C GLN A 722 4.46 8.58 37.30
N LEU A 723 5.26 8.84 36.25
CA LEU A 723 4.90 8.51 34.88
C LEU A 723 4.68 7.02 34.71
N ALA A 724 5.62 6.19 35.18
CA ALA A 724 5.51 4.75 35.04
C ALA A 724 4.25 4.20 35.72
N ILE A 725 3.94 4.70 36.92
CA ILE A 725 2.74 4.36 37.68
C ILE A 725 1.47 4.82 36.95
N ALA A 726 1.44 6.06 36.46
CA ALA A 726 0.32 6.58 35.68
C ALA A 726 0.09 5.73 34.42
N TYR A 727 1.15 5.40 33.70
CA TYR A 727 1.07 4.58 32.50
C TYR A 727 0.56 3.16 32.80
N ILE A 728 1.01 2.51 33.88
CA ILE A 728 0.47 1.22 34.32
C ILE A 728 -1.03 1.31 34.58
N SER A 729 -1.50 2.38 35.24
CA SER A 729 -2.93 2.59 35.46
C SER A 729 -3.71 2.69 34.14
N LEU A 730 -3.17 3.42 33.15
CA LEU A 730 -3.78 3.51 31.81
C LEU A 730 -3.86 2.14 31.14
N ILE A 731 -2.80 1.34 31.23
CA ILE A 731 -2.78 -0.02 30.68
C ILE A 731 -3.80 -0.93 31.39
N ASN A 732 -3.90 -0.87 32.71
CA ASN A 732 -4.89 -1.64 33.47
C ASN A 732 -6.32 -1.26 33.07
N HIS A 733 -6.55 0.02 32.80
CA HIS A 733 -7.82 0.49 32.28
C HIS A 733 -8.11 -0.08 30.88
N ILE A 734 -7.13 -0.03 29.97
CA ILE A 734 -7.22 -0.62 28.63
C ILE A 734 -7.47 -2.14 28.70
N ASN A 735 -6.79 -2.85 29.61
CA ASN A 735 -6.99 -4.27 29.86
C ASN A 735 -8.44 -4.56 30.28
N SER A 736 -8.95 -3.78 31.24
CA SER A 736 -10.32 -3.93 31.74
C SER A 736 -11.37 -3.68 30.66
N LEU A 737 -11.14 -2.69 29.78
CA LEU A 737 -11.99 -2.47 28.60
C LEU A 737 -11.89 -3.62 27.59
N GLY A 738 -10.68 -4.14 27.35
CA GLY A 738 -10.47 -5.30 26.49
C GLY A 738 -11.23 -6.54 26.98
N GLU A 739 -11.15 -6.84 28.28
CA GLU A 739 -11.90 -7.94 28.91
C GLU A 739 -13.42 -7.74 28.77
N LYS A 740 -13.90 -6.54 29.07
CA LYS A 740 -15.33 -6.19 28.97
C LYS A 740 -15.87 -6.34 27.55
N TYR A 741 -15.07 -5.98 26.54
CA TYR A 741 -15.49 -5.89 25.15
C TYR A 741 -14.85 -6.95 24.23
N GLN A 742 -14.27 -8.02 24.78
CA GLN A 742 -13.56 -9.07 24.03
C GLN A 742 -14.41 -9.72 22.93
N TYR A 743 -15.74 -9.75 23.10
CA TYR A 743 -16.69 -10.31 22.13
C TYR A 743 -17.34 -9.28 21.21
N SER A 744 -16.96 -7.99 21.33
CA SER A 744 -17.60 -6.91 20.56
C SER A 744 -17.14 -6.84 19.10
N GLY A 745 -16.03 -7.49 18.74
CA GLY A 745 -15.42 -7.41 17.40
C GLY A 745 -14.81 -6.04 17.07
N ARG A 746 -14.92 -5.04 17.96
CA ARG A 746 -14.33 -3.71 17.79
C ARG A 746 -12.93 -3.67 18.44
N PRO A 747 -11.84 -3.48 17.66
CA PRO A 747 -10.49 -3.52 18.20
C PRO A 747 -10.19 -2.31 19.10
N ILE A 748 -9.17 -2.48 19.95
CA ILE A 748 -8.56 -1.39 20.72
C ILE A 748 -7.16 -1.14 20.14
N VAL A 749 -6.82 0.13 19.88
CA VAL A 749 -5.48 0.50 19.44
C VAL A 749 -4.91 1.49 20.45
N ASN A 750 -3.77 1.14 21.05
CA ASN A 750 -3.03 1.99 21.95
C ASN A 750 -1.80 2.55 21.24
N ILE A 751 -1.83 3.85 20.96
CA ILE A 751 -0.74 4.60 20.35
C ILE A 751 0.03 5.32 21.46
N THR A 752 1.34 5.12 21.52
CA THR A 752 2.23 5.88 22.39
C THR A 752 3.22 6.65 21.55
N ASP A 753 3.10 7.98 21.56
CA ASP A 753 4.13 8.87 21.00
C ASP A 753 5.25 9.10 22.02
N GLU A 754 6.47 9.25 21.53
CA GLU A 754 7.69 9.23 22.34
C GLU A 754 7.79 8.00 23.26
N ALA A 755 7.59 6.82 22.66
CA ALA A 755 7.59 5.54 23.36
C ALA A 755 8.86 5.25 24.18
N HIS A 756 9.98 5.94 23.92
CA HIS A 756 11.18 5.80 24.75
C HIS A 756 10.91 6.16 26.22
N ILE A 757 10.06 7.17 26.49
CA ILE A 757 9.74 7.67 27.83
C ILE A 757 9.18 6.54 28.72
N ILE A 758 8.40 5.61 28.14
CA ILE A 758 7.79 4.49 28.87
C ILE A 758 8.65 3.22 28.91
N THR A 759 9.76 3.17 28.16
CA THR A 759 10.64 1.99 28.13
C THR A 759 11.93 2.15 28.91
N VAL A 760 12.25 3.37 29.38
CA VAL A 760 13.44 3.62 30.23
C VAL A 760 13.39 2.80 31.52
N ASN A 761 12.22 2.60 32.11
CA ASN A 761 12.07 1.79 33.32
C ASN A 761 11.95 0.29 32.96
N PRO A 762 12.89 -0.58 33.38
CA PRO A 762 12.86 -2.01 33.05
C PRO A 762 11.61 -2.73 33.57
N LEU A 763 11.07 -2.33 34.73
CA LEU A 763 9.85 -2.93 35.28
C LEU A 763 8.63 -2.61 34.41
N LEU A 764 8.55 -1.39 33.88
CA LEU A 764 7.48 -0.99 32.96
C LEU A 764 7.59 -1.73 31.62
N ALA A 765 8.80 -1.85 31.07
CA ALA A 765 9.04 -2.61 29.85
C ALA A 765 8.64 -4.10 30.01
N ARG A 766 8.95 -4.71 31.17
CA ARG A 766 8.51 -6.08 31.51
C ARG A 766 7.00 -6.18 31.61
N PHE A 767 6.36 -5.24 32.29
CA PHE A 767 4.90 -5.16 32.42
C PHE A 767 4.22 -5.09 31.05
N LEU A 768 4.70 -4.20 30.17
CA LEU A 768 4.19 -4.08 28.80
C LEU A 768 4.42 -5.34 27.97
N THR A 769 5.56 -6.00 28.14
CA THR A 769 5.84 -7.28 27.46
C THR A 769 4.83 -8.35 27.87
N LYS A 770 4.52 -8.47 29.17
CA LYS A 770 3.52 -9.43 29.68
C LYS A 770 2.12 -9.08 29.19
N GLY A 771 1.70 -7.82 29.34
CA GLY A 771 0.38 -7.34 28.91
C GLY A 771 0.17 -7.52 27.40
N SER A 772 1.17 -7.19 26.58
CA SER A 772 1.04 -7.27 25.12
C SER A 772 0.87 -8.70 24.59
N LYS A 773 1.35 -9.73 25.29
CA LYS A 773 1.07 -11.13 24.92
C LYS A 773 -0.42 -11.46 25.03
N MET A 774 -1.07 -11.00 26.10
CA MET A 774 -2.52 -11.15 26.31
C MET A 774 -3.32 -10.31 25.32
N TRP A 775 -2.85 -9.10 25.00
CA TRP A 775 -3.53 -8.13 24.13
C TRP A 775 -3.96 -8.70 22.78
N ARG A 776 -3.15 -9.59 22.20
CA ARG A 776 -3.49 -10.29 20.95
C ARG A 776 -4.82 -11.05 21.05
N LYS A 777 -5.11 -11.68 22.19
CA LYS A 777 -6.36 -12.46 22.42
C LYS A 777 -7.56 -11.55 22.66
N LEU A 778 -7.33 -10.40 23.28
CA LEU A 778 -8.36 -9.39 23.57
C LEU A 778 -8.61 -8.41 22.42
N GLY A 779 -7.88 -8.52 21.31
CA GLY A 779 -8.00 -7.59 20.17
C GLY A 779 -7.45 -6.19 20.45
N ILE A 780 -6.47 -6.08 21.35
CA ILE A 780 -5.76 -4.85 21.69
C ILE A 780 -4.42 -4.83 20.92
N TRP A 781 -4.09 -3.70 20.31
CA TRP A 781 -2.87 -3.54 19.51
C TRP A 781 -2.04 -2.36 20.00
N LEU A 782 -0.73 -2.55 20.06
CA LEU A 782 0.25 -1.60 20.60
C LEU A 782 1.01 -0.96 19.45
N TRP A 783 0.89 0.35 19.29
CA TRP A 783 1.59 1.14 18.28
C TRP A 783 2.53 2.12 18.98
N LEU A 784 3.83 1.90 18.84
CA LEU A 784 4.86 2.72 19.47
C LEU A 784 5.46 3.66 18.42
N ALA A 785 5.61 4.94 18.75
CA ALA A 785 6.27 5.91 17.89
C ALA A 785 7.46 6.54 18.65
N THR A 786 8.65 6.54 18.03
CA THR A 786 9.88 7.06 18.65
C THR A 786 10.77 7.76 17.63
N GLN A 787 11.69 8.60 18.10
CA GLN A 787 12.66 9.29 17.26
C GLN A 787 13.92 8.46 17.01
N ASN A 788 14.44 7.77 18.04
CA ASN A 788 15.63 6.94 17.93
C ASN A 788 15.45 5.59 18.63
N MET A 789 16.16 4.58 18.12
CA MET A 789 16.23 3.21 18.63
C MET A 789 17.24 3.07 19.75
N LYS A 790 18.27 3.93 19.79
CA LYS A 790 19.25 3.96 20.89
C LYS A 790 18.58 4.17 22.25
N ASP A 791 17.42 4.86 22.26
CA ASP A 791 16.70 5.22 23.47
C ASP A 791 15.98 4.01 24.10
N PHE A 792 15.88 2.88 23.37
CA PHE A 792 15.40 1.62 23.94
C PHE A 792 16.52 0.85 24.66
N PRO A 793 16.36 0.55 25.96
CA PRO A 793 17.31 -0.28 26.69
C PRO A 793 17.27 -1.72 26.18
N ASN A 794 18.33 -2.49 26.46
CA ASN A 794 18.38 -3.91 26.10
C ASN A 794 17.26 -4.73 26.76
N ASP A 795 16.75 -4.29 27.91
CA ASP A 795 15.63 -4.93 28.61
C ASP A 795 14.31 -4.84 27.81
N ALA A 796 14.15 -3.84 26.96
CA ALA A 796 13.00 -3.69 26.06
C ALA A 796 13.05 -4.64 24.86
N LYS A 797 14.13 -5.44 24.69
CA LYS A 797 14.30 -6.34 23.54
C LYS A 797 13.15 -7.31 23.34
N LYS A 798 12.59 -7.87 24.42
CA LYS A 798 11.44 -8.79 24.33
C LYS A 798 10.20 -8.08 23.77
N LEU A 799 9.95 -6.84 24.18
CA LEU A 799 8.83 -6.02 23.70
C LEU A 799 8.97 -5.68 22.22
N ILE A 800 10.14 -5.19 21.82
CA ILE A 800 10.41 -4.74 20.44
C ILE A 800 10.43 -5.93 19.46
N ASN A 801 10.99 -7.07 19.86
CA ASN A 801 11.05 -8.27 18.99
C ASN A 801 9.67 -8.87 18.70
N MET A 802 8.67 -8.57 19.52
CA MET A 802 7.30 -9.03 19.30
C MET A 802 6.59 -8.21 18.20
N LEU A 803 7.05 -6.99 17.91
CA LEU A 803 6.42 -6.10 16.91
C LEU A 803 6.63 -6.68 15.51
N GLU A 804 5.52 -7.00 14.83
CA GLU A 804 5.56 -7.49 13.44
C GLU A 804 5.83 -6.34 12.47
N TRP A 805 5.17 -5.20 12.68
CA TRP A 805 5.15 -4.08 11.74
C TRP A 805 6.18 -3.02 12.12
N TRP A 806 7.05 -2.69 11.18
CA TRP A 806 8.08 -1.65 11.34
C TRP A 806 7.91 -0.61 10.24
N GLU A 807 7.53 0.61 10.60
CA GLU A 807 7.44 1.76 9.70
C GLU A 807 8.61 2.71 9.98
N LEU A 808 9.60 2.68 9.09
CA LEU A 808 10.86 3.41 9.23
C LEU A 808 10.84 4.61 8.29
N LEU A 809 10.61 5.81 8.83
CA LEU A 809 10.61 7.05 8.05
C LEU A 809 12.04 7.43 7.62
N CYS A 810 12.15 8.37 6.68
CA CYS A 810 13.43 8.82 6.17
C CYS A 810 14.36 9.40 7.26
N GLY A 811 15.66 9.43 6.98
CA GLY A 811 16.67 9.98 7.90
C GLY A 811 17.28 8.96 8.85
N VAL A 812 16.86 7.69 8.78
CA VAL A 812 17.52 6.56 9.45
C VAL A 812 18.87 6.30 8.77
N ASP A 813 19.95 6.66 9.46
CA ASP A 813 21.32 6.55 8.96
C ASP A 813 21.95 5.17 9.28
N ASP A 814 23.20 4.94 8.87
CA ASP A 814 23.87 3.65 9.11
C ASP A 814 24.07 3.32 10.60
N TYR A 815 24.19 4.35 11.45
CA TYR A 815 24.26 4.17 12.89
C TYR A 815 22.92 3.65 13.42
N GLU A 816 21.83 4.32 13.05
CA GLU A 816 20.48 3.95 13.45
C GLU A 816 20.04 2.59 12.88
N ILE A 817 20.45 2.25 11.64
CA ILE A 817 20.30 0.90 11.07
C ILE A 817 21.01 -0.15 11.96
N GLY A 818 22.21 0.18 12.45
CA GLY A 818 22.94 -0.66 13.39
C GLY A 818 22.16 -0.89 14.69
N GLU A 819 21.53 0.16 15.22
CA GLU A 819 20.70 0.08 16.41
C GLU A 819 19.41 -0.74 16.18
N ILE A 820 18.77 -0.62 15.02
CA ILE A 820 17.64 -1.49 14.62
C ILE A 820 18.09 -2.96 14.59
N CYS A 821 19.30 -3.24 14.08
CA CYS A 821 19.84 -4.60 14.00
C CYS A 821 20.06 -5.26 15.37
N ARG A 822 20.09 -4.50 16.48
CA ARG A 822 20.09 -5.06 17.85
C ARG A 822 18.82 -5.86 18.15
N PHE A 823 17.71 -5.48 17.53
CA PHE A 823 16.37 -6.02 17.77
C PHE A 823 15.86 -6.86 16.59
N LYS A 824 15.94 -6.35 15.36
CA LYS A 824 15.47 -7.02 14.15
C LYS A 824 16.64 -7.23 13.17
N PRO A 825 17.05 -8.47 12.87
CA PRO A 825 18.09 -8.70 11.87
C PRO A 825 17.59 -8.25 10.50
N LEU A 826 18.36 -7.40 9.82
CA LEU A 826 18.03 -6.87 8.50
C LEU A 826 18.93 -7.45 7.42
N THR A 827 18.35 -7.80 6.26
CA THR A 827 19.08 -8.16 5.05
C THR A 827 19.74 -6.93 4.42
N GLU A 828 20.74 -7.12 3.54
CA GLU A 828 21.35 -5.99 2.83
C GLU A 828 20.35 -5.28 1.91
N GLU A 829 19.38 -6.00 1.36
CA GLU A 829 18.28 -5.44 0.56
C GLU A 829 17.36 -4.54 1.41
N GLN A 830 17.01 -4.97 2.62
CA GLN A 830 16.21 -4.15 3.55
C GLN A 830 16.97 -2.90 3.98
N LYS A 831 18.27 -3.02 4.28
CA LYS A 831 19.12 -1.85 4.58
C LYS A 831 19.20 -0.89 3.40
N SER A 832 19.35 -1.40 2.18
CA SER A 832 19.32 -0.58 0.96
C SER A 832 17.99 0.18 0.81
N LEU A 833 16.88 -0.50 1.08
CA LEU A 833 15.55 0.09 1.02
C LEU A 833 15.40 1.25 2.03
N ILE A 834 15.80 1.04 3.29
CA ILE A 834 15.78 2.06 4.36
C ILE A 834 16.64 3.27 3.95
N ARG A 835 17.87 3.03 3.48
CA ARG A 835 18.79 4.09 3.03
C ARG A 835 18.26 4.87 1.84
N SER A 836 17.31 4.33 1.07
CA SER A 836 16.79 4.97 -0.13
C SER A 836 15.68 5.99 0.16
N ALA A 837 15.07 5.95 1.35
CA ALA A 837 13.98 6.87 1.72
C ALA A 837 14.47 8.32 1.81
N ARG A 838 13.71 9.25 1.23
CA ARG A 838 14.00 10.69 1.23
C ARG A 838 12.81 11.51 1.70
N LYS A 839 13.08 12.76 2.08
CA LYS A 839 12.08 13.80 2.32
C LYS A 839 12.36 14.98 1.41
N GLU A 840 11.30 15.61 0.94
CA GLU A 840 11.34 16.92 0.32
C GLU A 840 10.36 17.84 1.04
N ASP A 841 10.88 18.95 1.58
CA ASP A 841 10.11 19.85 2.42
C ASP A 841 8.84 20.35 1.70
N LYS A 842 7.72 20.40 2.43
CA LYS A 842 6.38 20.78 1.96
C LYS A 842 5.77 19.90 0.85
N LYS A 843 6.46 18.86 0.38
CA LYS A 843 5.99 17.96 -0.69
C LYS A 843 5.65 16.58 -0.15
N TYR A 844 6.65 15.86 0.37
CA TYR A 844 6.46 14.48 0.84
C TYR A 844 7.51 14.06 1.85
N THR A 845 7.18 13.04 2.65
CA THR A 845 8.16 12.22 3.38
C THR A 845 8.03 10.77 2.94
N GLU A 846 9.15 10.07 2.79
CA GLU A 846 9.16 8.63 2.51
C GLU A 846 9.44 7.83 3.77
N GLY A 847 9.00 6.57 3.76
CA GLY A 847 9.37 5.57 4.74
C GLY A 847 9.38 4.18 4.12
N VAL A 848 9.77 3.21 4.93
CA VAL A 848 9.79 1.79 4.57
C VAL A 848 8.93 1.03 5.56
N VAL A 849 8.00 0.24 5.05
CA VAL A 849 7.26 -0.74 5.85
C VAL A 849 7.95 -2.09 5.72
N LEU A 850 8.25 -2.71 6.87
CA LEU A 850 8.77 -4.07 6.97
C LEU A 850 7.83 -4.90 7.85
N SER A 851 7.26 -5.96 7.28
CA SER A 851 6.53 -7.00 7.99
C SER A 851 6.90 -8.37 7.39
N ASP A 852 6.28 -9.45 7.89
CA ASP A 852 6.46 -10.79 7.30
C ASP A 852 5.77 -10.91 5.91
N SER A 853 4.79 -10.04 5.61
CA SER A 853 3.97 -10.09 4.40
C SER A 853 4.33 -9.02 3.36
N ILE A 854 4.93 -7.91 3.78
CA ILE A 854 5.26 -6.78 2.90
C ILE A 854 6.61 -6.14 3.26
N GLU A 855 7.38 -5.84 2.21
CA GLU A 855 8.55 -4.98 2.27
C GLU A 855 8.46 -3.93 1.16
N ALA A 856 8.10 -2.70 1.51
CA ALA A 856 7.87 -1.67 0.51
C ALA A 856 8.28 -0.28 0.99
N LEU A 857 8.75 0.54 0.04
CA LEU A 857 8.92 1.98 0.25
C LEU A 857 7.59 2.67 -0.02
N PHE A 858 7.15 3.50 0.90
CA PHE A 858 5.96 4.33 0.77
C PHE A 858 6.33 5.82 0.84
N ARG A 859 5.45 6.64 0.28
CA ARG A 859 5.53 8.10 0.23
C ARG A 859 4.25 8.67 0.79
N VAL A 860 4.40 9.51 1.80
CA VAL A 860 3.31 10.16 2.55
C VAL A 860 3.02 11.50 1.89
N VAL A 861 1.88 11.57 1.19
CA VAL A 861 1.34 12.80 0.57
C VAL A 861 -0.11 12.99 1.01
N PRO A 862 -0.34 13.44 2.26
CA PRO A 862 -1.67 13.50 2.83
C PRO A 862 -2.44 14.74 2.34
N PRO A 863 -3.79 14.69 2.38
CA PRO A 863 -4.63 15.87 2.26
C PRO A 863 -4.16 17.01 3.18
N SER A 864 -4.28 18.24 2.72
CA SER A 864 -3.77 19.42 3.44
C SER A 864 -4.40 19.59 4.82
N LEU A 865 -5.63 19.10 5.02
CA LEU A 865 -6.30 19.09 6.32
C LEU A 865 -5.49 18.33 7.39
N TYR A 866 -5.03 17.12 7.10
CA TYR A 866 -4.30 16.31 8.10
C TYR A 866 -2.93 16.89 8.44
N LEU A 867 -2.32 17.63 7.51
CA LEU A 867 -1.13 18.42 7.80
C LEU A 867 -1.47 19.58 8.73
N ALA A 868 -2.50 20.37 8.40
CA ALA A 868 -2.91 21.51 9.22
C ALA A 868 -3.27 21.10 10.67
N LEU A 869 -3.89 19.94 10.84
CA LEU A 869 -4.20 19.37 12.16
C LEU A 869 -2.95 18.87 12.92
N ALA A 870 -1.88 18.51 12.22
CA ALA A 870 -0.62 18.02 12.80
C ALA A 870 0.43 19.11 13.04
N MET A 871 0.16 20.35 12.60
CA MET A 871 1.10 21.47 12.72
C MET A 871 1.24 21.88 14.20
N THR A 872 2.40 21.66 14.81
CA THR A 872 2.65 21.90 16.25
C THR A 872 3.83 22.81 16.55
N GLU A 873 4.57 23.25 15.53
CA GLU A 873 5.73 24.13 15.67
C GLU A 873 5.32 25.52 16.19
N PRO A 874 6.22 26.25 16.90
CA PRO A 874 5.90 27.56 17.47
C PRO A 874 5.37 28.57 16.44
N GLU A 875 5.99 28.66 15.26
CA GLU A 875 5.52 29.54 14.18
C GLU A 875 4.13 29.15 13.64
N GLU A 876 3.82 27.85 13.61
CA GLU A 876 2.54 27.33 13.12
C GLU A 876 1.41 27.63 14.11
N LYS A 877 1.67 27.47 15.41
CA LYS A 877 0.78 27.89 16.49
C LYS A 877 0.54 29.40 16.45
N ALA A 878 1.57 30.20 16.20
CA ALA A 878 1.44 31.65 16.05
C ALA A 878 0.59 32.02 14.83
N ALA A 879 0.77 31.34 13.68
CA ALA A 879 -0.03 31.54 12.48
C ALA A 879 -1.52 31.21 12.72
N ARG A 880 -1.83 30.10 13.40
CA ARG A 880 -3.20 29.76 13.82
C ARG A 880 -3.80 30.84 14.73
N MET A 881 -3.07 31.27 15.75
CA MET A 881 -3.54 32.31 16.68
C MET A 881 -3.86 33.63 15.97
N GLN A 882 -3.08 34.00 14.96
CA GLN A 882 -3.38 35.18 14.14
C GLN A 882 -4.69 35.03 13.36
N LEU A 883 -4.95 33.87 12.77
CA LEU A 883 -6.20 33.57 12.07
C LEU A 883 -7.40 33.56 13.02
N MET A 884 -7.27 32.94 14.20
CA MET A 884 -8.30 32.96 15.24
C MET A 884 -8.67 34.38 15.63
N ARG A 885 -7.67 35.25 15.87
CA ARG A 885 -7.91 36.67 16.20
C ARG A 885 -8.55 37.45 15.05
N LYS A 886 -8.14 37.16 13.81
CA LYS A 886 -8.61 37.87 12.62
C LYS A 886 -10.04 37.49 12.24
N HIS A 887 -10.38 36.21 12.32
CA HIS A 887 -11.67 35.66 11.88
C HIS A 887 -12.63 35.38 13.04
N ASN A 888 -12.21 35.59 14.29
CA ASN A 888 -12.97 35.31 15.51
C ASN A 888 -13.52 33.87 15.52
N CYS A 889 -12.65 32.92 15.25
CA CYS A 889 -12.98 31.50 15.12
C CYS A 889 -12.21 30.64 16.14
N SER A 890 -12.67 29.41 16.32
CA SER A 890 -12.02 28.37 17.12
C SER A 890 -10.67 27.94 16.54
N GLU A 891 -9.86 27.22 17.33
CA GLU A 891 -8.57 26.71 16.86
C GLU A 891 -8.73 25.70 15.71
N LEU A 892 -9.77 24.86 15.76
CA LEU A 892 -10.11 23.91 14.70
C LEU A 892 -10.51 24.62 13.40
N GLU A 893 -11.36 25.65 13.47
CA GLU A 893 -11.73 26.45 12.29
C GLU A 893 -10.52 27.19 11.69
N ALA A 894 -9.61 27.68 12.54
CA ALA A 894 -8.35 28.24 12.07
C ALA A 894 -7.47 27.19 11.35
N ALA A 895 -7.48 25.94 11.80
CA ALA A 895 -6.80 24.84 11.10
C ALA A 895 -7.44 24.56 9.72
N PHE A 896 -8.76 24.64 9.57
CA PHE A 896 -9.41 24.56 8.25
C PHE A 896 -8.98 25.69 7.32
N LEU A 897 -8.83 26.91 7.82
CA LEU A 897 -8.32 28.03 7.04
C LEU A 897 -6.86 27.80 6.60
N ILE A 898 -6.02 27.21 7.46
CA ILE A 898 -4.65 26.82 7.07
C ILE A 898 -4.67 25.73 6.00
N ALA A 899 -5.56 24.74 6.11
CA ALA A 899 -5.70 23.69 5.11
C ALA A 899 -6.00 24.27 3.71
N LYS A 900 -6.91 25.25 3.63
CA LYS A 900 -7.20 25.99 2.38
C LYS A 900 -5.99 26.77 1.86
N GLN A 901 -5.22 27.39 2.75
CA GLN A 901 -3.98 28.07 2.36
C GLN A 901 -2.93 27.09 1.81
N LEU A 902 -2.83 25.89 2.40
CA LEU A 902 -1.93 24.83 1.93
C LEU A 902 -2.38 24.29 0.56
N ASP A 903 -3.68 24.08 0.35
CA ASP A 903 -4.23 23.67 -0.96
C ASP A 903 -3.85 24.69 -2.05
N LYS A 904 -4.06 25.98 -1.77
CA LYS A 904 -3.65 27.06 -2.69
C LYS A 904 -2.15 27.07 -2.94
N ALA A 905 -1.33 26.84 -1.92
CA ALA A 905 0.13 26.75 -2.07
C ALA A 905 0.58 25.52 -2.87
N ARG A 906 -0.24 24.47 -2.90
CA ARG A 906 -0.04 23.23 -3.66
C ARG A 906 -0.63 23.26 -5.07
N GLY A 907 -1.28 24.37 -5.47
CA GLY A 907 -1.91 24.49 -6.78
C GLY A 907 -3.27 23.76 -6.90
N ILE A 908 -3.85 23.34 -5.78
CA ILE A 908 -5.17 22.72 -5.72
C ILE A 908 -6.23 23.82 -5.84
N LYS A 909 -7.20 23.66 -6.75
CA LYS A 909 -8.30 24.61 -6.94
C LYS A 909 -9.35 24.44 -5.84
N GLU A 910 -9.95 25.56 -5.40
CA GLU A 910 -11.14 25.50 -4.55
C GLU A 910 -12.33 25.05 -5.40
N ASP A 911 -13.12 24.09 -4.91
CA ASP A 911 -14.39 23.74 -5.55
C ASP A 911 -15.32 24.94 -5.39
N GLU A 912 -15.73 25.57 -6.50
CA GLU A 912 -16.64 26.73 -6.52
C GLU A 912 -18.10 26.36 -6.12
N GLY A 913 -18.31 25.23 -5.42
CA GLY A 913 -19.63 24.62 -5.18
C GLY A 913 -20.14 24.56 -3.73
N GLU A 914 -19.36 24.95 -2.72
CA GLU A 914 -19.80 24.90 -1.30
C GLU A 914 -20.03 26.29 -0.67
N SER A 915 -20.32 27.29 -1.51
CA SER A 915 -20.84 28.58 -1.05
C SER A 915 -22.30 28.77 -1.44
N GLU A 916 -23.18 27.90 -0.96
CA GLU A 916 -24.60 28.18 -0.73
C GLU A 916 -25.08 27.59 0.59
#